data_AF-A0A1B6EGA0-F1
#
_entry.id   AF-A0A1B6EGA0-F1
#
_cell.length_a   1.000
_cell.length_b   1.000
_cell.length_c   1.000
_cell.angle_alpha   90.00
_cell.angle_beta   90.00
_cell.angle_gamma   90.00
#
_symmetry.space_group_name_H-M   'P 1'
#
loop_
_entity.id
_entity.type
_entity.pdbx_description
1 polymer ?
#
loop_
_entity_poly.entity_id
_entity_poly.type
_entity_poly.pdbx_seq_one_letter_code
_entity_poly.pdbx_strand_id
1 'polypeptide(L)'
;MEMPEENSIQSKDNQSDENEELKRGSTEHLRLLSEFKKLQTDLDEARSQAMVAKLEFEEERKKFTDELQSLQHVITETVLQTSRYEAELVDKQRANEKLEDEIIELKNEGTHKAPLLSAPGAMISTLTRKVVSQLGQSTNSNVHHNVENVEDSTKKSNRPIQDDEDIMKTLVHPLEEEIKALKEKLRTTDSLLRYYQNNEISNKKPSEAIVNLIDTSNDAEISQEDGSDSRLQKQDNKQDIIEVQAIIDTTDPEVLVKEVKRLQAELNDAQSHITVCKLNLEEERRKYNDEVKSLTRLISESVDESNHYRSMLEEQQRVNEKLEGDISELRGGSHETPLLGAPGVMISTFARKMAQLGQSDSSSSSVSHANSDNLEESMRKAQEDAEVLRSLVIPLEEEIKALKEKLRTADSQLRKYQSEDGSYVEMLEKNLTTAESSELAANNDLRRNSKDVAILSSQNKVPNSPLKYNEDSPGDLKTKCNLCLNYEAQLVNEQKKYSELCKELAMLDRCRQDLNKEMAIRKDMEQKWNENKEEHKAQVTELQMKFKKSEEALQTLQSDFKTMTTNATKKIEMLREQREQMRKDLQSLDLENEKLVGKHNTHSQELQDAFIDLPANVEELQEMLLKCREDLITARVGQEAAEVTAATQREESKMYVTQHDTERKSWNQKQAAMSAEISALQ
;
A
#
# COMPACT_ATOMS: atom_id res chain seq x y z
N MET A 1 54.10 -86.82 9.61
CA MET A 1 52.90 -87.04 10.43
C MET A 1 52.73 -85.76 11.22
N GLU A 2 52.18 -84.74 10.57
CA GLU A 2 51.85 -83.43 11.14
C GLU A 2 50.84 -82.80 10.15
N MET A 3 50.00 -81.91 10.67
CA MET A 3 48.69 -81.42 10.18
C MET A 3 47.52 -82.24 10.75
N PRO A 4 46.78 -81.70 11.74
CA PRO A 4 45.65 -80.82 11.41
C PRO A 4 45.29 -79.76 12.50
N GLU A 5 46.16 -78.78 12.79
CA GLU A 5 45.81 -77.69 13.75
C GLU A 5 45.47 -76.34 13.09
N GLU A 6 46.02 -76.01 11.91
CA GLU A 6 45.79 -74.71 11.26
C GLU A 6 44.34 -74.53 10.74
N ASN A 7 43.70 -75.56 10.18
CA ASN A 7 42.31 -75.46 9.68
C ASN A 7 41.26 -75.28 10.80
N SER A 8 41.55 -75.69 12.03
CA SER A 8 40.60 -75.60 13.15
C SER A 8 40.60 -74.20 13.78
N ILE A 9 41.76 -73.53 13.78
CA ILE A 9 41.90 -72.15 14.27
C ILE A 9 41.23 -71.20 13.26
N GLN A 10 41.49 -71.37 11.97
CA GLN A 10 40.90 -70.53 10.91
C GLN A 10 39.37 -70.67 10.80
N SER A 11 38.82 -71.86 11.09
CA SER A 11 37.37 -72.08 11.15
C SER A 11 36.73 -71.47 12.41
N LYS A 12 37.45 -71.39 13.53
CA LYS A 12 36.96 -70.76 14.77
C LYS A 12 37.04 -69.23 14.69
N ASP A 13 38.08 -68.69 14.08
CA ASP A 13 38.22 -67.26 13.85
C ASP A 13 37.14 -66.77 12.87
N ASN A 14 36.90 -67.50 11.76
CA ASN A 14 35.79 -67.18 10.86
C ASN A 14 34.41 -67.26 11.54
N GLN A 15 34.16 -68.26 12.41
CA GLN A 15 32.91 -68.34 13.18
C GLN A 15 32.79 -67.25 14.26
N SER A 16 33.90 -66.78 14.81
CA SER A 16 33.90 -65.66 15.77
C SER A 16 33.59 -64.35 15.06
N ASP A 17 34.21 -64.11 13.91
CA ASP A 17 33.99 -62.92 13.08
C ASP A 17 32.55 -62.87 12.55
N GLU A 18 32.03 -63.99 12.05
CA GLU A 18 30.65 -64.10 11.52
C GLU A 18 29.60 -63.88 12.64
N ASN A 19 29.88 -64.34 13.87
CA ASN A 19 29.02 -64.15 15.03
C ASN A 19 29.13 -62.73 15.62
N GLU A 20 30.29 -62.07 15.50
CA GLU A 20 30.40 -60.64 15.78
C GLU A 20 29.67 -59.78 14.73
N GLU A 21 29.70 -60.17 13.47
CA GLU A 21 29.03 -59.47 12.37
C GLU A 21 27.50 -59.57 12.48
N LEU A 22 26.98 -60.75 12.84
CA LEU A 22 25.57 -60.96 13.20
C LEU A 22 25.12 -60.10 14.40
N LYS A 23 25.96 -60.01 15.44
CA LYS A 23 25.68 -59.15 16.61
C LYS A 23 25.69 -57.66 16.24
N ARG A 24 26.63 -57.23 15.40
CA ARG A 24 26.66 -55.84 14.89
C ARG A 24 25.42 -55.53 14.07
N GLY A 25 25.02 -56.43 13.16
CA GLY A 25 23.79 -56.30 12.37
C GLY A 25 22.53 -56.21 13.24
N SER A 26 22.43 -57.05 14.29
CA SER A 26 21.36 -57.00 15.28
C SER A 26 21.28 -55.66 16.02
N THR A 27 22.42 -55.13 16.46
CA THR A 27 22.46 -53.82 17.14
C THR A 27 22.12 -52.64 16.22
N GLU A 28 22.50 -52.70 14.94
CA GLU A 28 22.10 -51.68 13.96
C GLU A 28 20.62 -51.74 13.64
N HIS A 29 20.03 -52.93 13.56
CA HIS A 29 18.59 -53.12 13.32
C HIS A 29 17.74 -52.53 14.47
N LEU A 30 18.12 -52.81 15.73
CA LEU A 30 17.53 -52.19 16.92
C LEU A 30 17.67 -50.65 16.92
N ARG A 31 18.83 -50.14 16.48
CA ARG A 31 19.05 -48.70 16.35
C ARG A 31 18.11 -48.07 15.32
N LEU A 32 17.95 -48.72 14.16
CA LEU A 32 17.06 -48.26 13.09
C LEU A 32 15.57 -48.31 13.51
N LEU A 33 15.17 -49.32 14.28
CA LEU A 33 13.81 -49.40 14.84
C LEU A 33 13.53 -48.25 15.84
N SER A 34 14.48 -47.93 16.72
CA SER A 34 14.37 -46.79 17.63
C SER A 34 14.31 -45.46 16.86
N GLU A 35 15.13 -45.30 15.82
CA GLU A 35 15.14 -44.14 14.95
C GLU A 35 13.82 -43.99 14.18
N PHE A 36 13.25 -45.10 13.68
CA PHE A 36 11.94 -45.13 13.03
C PHE A 36 10.82 -44.67 13.98
N LYS A 37 10.75 -45.22 15.21
CA LYS A 37 9.73 -44.82 16.20
C LYS A 37 9.84 -43.34 16.55
N LYS A 38 11.06 -42.83 16.72
CA LYS A 38 11.32 -41.41 17.00
C LYS A 38 10.92 -40.51 15.83
N LEU A 39 11.32 -40.84 14.60
CA LEU A 39 10.96 -40.05 13.43
C LEU A 39 9.45 -40.05 13.18
N GLN A 40 8.77 -41.14 13.52
CA GLN A 40 7.32 -41.21 13.44
C GLN A 40 6.65 -40.28 14.45
N THR A 41 7.10 -40.27 15.72
CA THR A 41 6.58 -39.32 16.72
C THR A 41 6.87 -37.87 16.33
N ASP A 42 8.08 -37.59 15.84
CA ASP A 42 8.48 -36.25 15.40
C ASP A 42 7.67 -35.79 14.18
N LEU A 43 7.34 -36.71 13.26
CA LEU A 43 6.51 -36.43 12.09
C LEU A 43 5.05 -36.15 12.47
N ASP A 44 4.48 -36.93 13.38
CA ASP A 44 3.11 -36.71 13.85
C ASP A 44 2.98 -35.38 14.60
N GLU A 45 3.97 -35.03 15.42
CA GLU A 45 4.05 -33.72 16.08
C GLU A 45 4.22 -32.59 15.06
N ALA A 46 5.11 -32.74 14.07
CA ALA A 46 5.28 -31.73 13.01
C ALA A 46 4.02 -31.57 12.15
N ARG A 47 3.28 -32.64 11.87
CA ARG A 47 1.98 -32.58 11.18
C ARG A 47 0.93 -31.84 12.00
N SER A 48 0.87 -32.12 13.30
CA SER A 48 -0.02 -31.41 14.24
C SER A 48 0.31 -29.91 14.25
N GLN A 49 1.59 -29.56 14.41
CA GLN A 49 2.05 -28.17 14.38
C GLN A 49 1.79 -27.48 13.04
N ALA A 50 1.95 -28.18 11.91
CA ALA A 50 1.63 -27.64 10.59
C ALA A 50 0.14 -27.32 10.45
N MET A 51 -0.74 -28.18 10.99
CA MET A 51 -2.17 -27.93 11.01
C MET A 51 -2.54 -26.73 11.89
N VAL A 52 -1.96 -26.64 13.09
CA VAL A 52 -2.17 -25.51 13.99
C VAL A 52 -1.71 -24.21 13.34
N ALA A 53 -0.51 -24.16 12.77
CA ALA A 53 0.02 -22.97 12.09
C ALA A 53 -0.86 -22.54 10.90
N LYS A 54 -1.47 -23.49 10.18
CA LYS A 54 -2.41 -23.19 9.11
C LYS A 54 -3.71 -22.57 9.63
N LEU A 55 -4.27 -23.13 10.71
CA LEU A 55 -5.48 -22.60 11.33
C LEU A 55 -5.25 -21.19 11.92
N GLU A 56 -4.12 -20.99 12.60
CA GLU A 56 -3.71 -19.68 13.11
C GLU A 56 -3.58 -18.65 11.97
N PHE A 57 -2.95 -19.03 10.86
CA PHE A 57 -2.85 -18.17 9.68
C PHE A 57 -4.23 -17.79 9.12
N GLU A 58 -5.15 -18.74 9.00
CA GLU A 58 -6.50 -18.48 8.48
C GLU A 58 -7.31 -17.59 9.44
N GLU A 59 -7.19 -17.79 10.75
CA GLU A 59 -7.86 -16.99 11.77
C GLU A 59 -7.34 -15.55 11.81
N GLU A 60 -6.01 -15.34 11.82
CA GLU A 60 -5.42 -14.00 11.77
C GLU A 60 -5.79 -13.26 10.49
N ARG A 61 -5.71 -13.93 9.33
CA ARG A 61 -6.09 -13.31 8.06
C ARG A 61 -7.56 -12.88 8.05
N LYS A 62 -8.44 -13.65 8.69
CA LYS A 62 -9.85 -13.26 8.85
C LYS A 62 -9.98 -12.02 9.74
N LYS A 63 -9.31 -11.99 10.89
CA LYS A 63 -9.29 -10.81 11.79
C LYS A 63 -8.82 -9.55 11.06
N PHE A 64 -7.72 -9.64 10.31
CA PHE A 64 -7.21 -8.54 9.49
C PHE A 64 -8.24 -8.05 8.46
N THR A 65 -8.94 -8.98 7.82
CA THR A 65 -9.98 -8.64 6.83
C THR A 65 -11.16 -7.91 7.48
N ASP A 66 -11.65 -8.42 8.61
CA ASP A 66 -12.79 -7.85 9.33
C ASP A 66 -12.46 -6.45 9.88
N GLU A 67 -11.24 -6.25 10.42
CA GLU A 67 -10.77 -4.95 10.91
C GLU A 67 -10.59 -3.93 9.78
N LEU A 68 -10.03 -4.34 8.63
CA LEU A 68 -9.91 -3.46 7.45
C LEU A 68 -11.29 -3.04 6.93
N GLN A 69 -12.27 -3.94 6.89
CA GLN A 69 -13.64 -3.59 6.52
C GLN A 69 -14.26 -2.58 7.51
N SER A 70 -14.05 -2.77 8.80
CA SER A 70 -14.51 -1.82 9.83
C SER A 70 -13.85 -0.45 9.66
N LEU A 71 -12.54 -0.38 9.40
CA LEU A 71 -11.84 0.88 9.17
C LEU A 71 -12.30 1.58 7.89
N GLN A 72 -12.50 0.83 6.81
CA GLN A 72 -13.06 1.35 5.55
C GLN A 72 -14.47 1.93 5.74
N HIS A 73 -15.31 1.29 6.57
CA HIS A 73 -16.62 1.82 6.91
C HIS A 73 -16.53 3.16 7.65
N VAL A 74 -15.63 3.26 8.65
CA VAL A 74 -15.39 4.51 9.37
C VAL A 74 -14.91 5.61 8.42
N ILE A 75 -13.97 5.32 7.51
CA ILE A 75 -13.49 6.28 6.50
C ILE A 75 -14.64 6.77 5.62
N THR A 76 -15.46 5.85 5.15
CA THR A 76 -16.60 6.20 4.29
C THR A 76 -17.53 7.14 5.03
N GLU A 77 -17.84 6.85 6.30
CA GLU A 77 -18.69 7.71 7.11
C GLU A 77 -18.04 9.08 7.38
N THR A 78 -16.74 9.14 7.69
CA THR A 78 -16.05 10.43 7.93
C THR A 78 -15.98 11.28 6.68
N VAL A 79 -15.71 10.69 5.52
CA VAL A 79 -15.67 11.40 4.22
C VAL A 79 -17.07 11.92 3.86
N LEU A 80 -18.12 11.12 4.07
CA LEU A 80 -19.50 11.57 3.88
C LEU A 80 -19.84 12.73 4.82
N GLN A 81 -19.34 12.70 6.05
CA GLN A 81 -19.47 13.80 7.01
C GLN A 81 -18.78 15.08 6.52
N THR A 82 -17.53 14.99 6.04
CA THR A 82 -16.81 16.11 5.43
C THR A 82 -17.61 16.71 4.27
N SER A 83 -18.13 15.87 3.37
CA SER A 83 -18.94 16.31 2.22
C SER A 83 -20.23 17.00 2.64
N ARG A 84 -20.88 16.57 3.74
CA ARG A 84 -22.06 17.26 4.29
C ARG A 84 -21.71 18.65 4.80
N TYR A 85 -20.60 18.82 5.53
CA TYR A 85 -20.18 20.15 5.99
C TYR A 85 -19.81 21.07 4.83
N GLU A 86 -19.15 20.56 3.80
CA GLU A 86 -18.84 21.33 2.60
C GLU A 86 -20.12 21.84 1.91
N ALA A 87 -21.12 20.97 1.74
CA ALA A 87 -22.40 21.35 1.14
C ALA A 87 -23.13 22.42 1.97
N GLU A 88 -23.19 22.24 3.29
CA GLU A 88 -23.80 23.23 4.19
C GLU A 88 -23.08 24.58 4.12
N LEU A 89 -21.76 24.58 3.98
CA LEU A 89 -20.96 25.81 3.89
C LEU A 89 -21.32 26.60 2.64
N VAL A 90 -21.47 25.92 1.50
CA VAL A 90 -21.87 26.55 0.24
C VAL A 90 -23.29 27.14 0.35
N ASP A 91 -24.22 26.43 0.99
CA ASP A 91 -25.58 26.93 1.19
C ASP A 91 -25.63 28.16 2.09
N LYS A 92 -24.81 28.20 3.16
CA LYS A 92 -24.68 29.36 4.05
C LYS A 92 -24.04 30.55 3.35
N GLN A 93 -23.01 30.34 2.54
CA GLN A 93 -22.40 31.40 1.73
C GLN A 93 -23.41 32.02 0.76
N ARG A 94 -24.19 31.19 0.07
CA ARG A 94 -25.26 31.66 -0.83
C ARG A 94 -26.37 32.40 -0.08
N ALA A 95 -26.67 32.02 1.16
CA ALA A 95 -27.62 32.76 2.00
C ALA A 95 -27.07 34.15 2.39
N ASN A 96 -25.79 34.23 2.75
CA ASN A 96 -25.14 35.51 3.08
C ASN A 96 -25.11 36.45 1.88
N GLU A 97 -24.80 35.96 0.67
CA GLU A 97 -24.90 36.78 -0.56
C GLU A 97 -26.29 37.41 -0.74
N LYS A 98 -27.36 36.66 -0.48
CA LYS A 98 -28.73 37.18 -0.58
C LYS A 98 -29.04 38.24 0.48
N LEU A 99 -28.54 38.07 1.71
CA LEU A 99 -28.73 39.06 2.77
C LEU A 99 -27.93 40.33 2.49
N GLU A 100 -26.73 40.20 1.95
CA GLU A 100 -25.93 41.35 1.49
C GLU A 100 -26.64 42.11 0.36
N ASP A 101 -27.22 41.40 -0.62
CA ASP A 101 -28.04 42.00 -1.68
C ASP A 101 -29.27 42.73 -1.09
N GLU A 102 -29.96 42.13 -0.11
CA GLU A 102 -31.10 42.75 0.57
C GLU A 102 -30.69 44.03 1.34
N ILE A 103 -29.54 44.01 2.01
CA ILE A 103 -28.99 45.21 2.67
C ILE A 103 -28.70 46.31 1.66
N ILE A 104 -28.15 45.98 0.49
CA ILE A 104 -27.88 46.94 -0.59
C ILE A 104 -29.21 47.53 -1.10
N GLU A 105 -30.22 46.70 -1.30
CA GLU A 105 -31.56 47.14 -1.74
C GLU A 105 -32.22 48.06 -0.70
N LEU A 106 -32.26 47.67 0.57
CA LEU A 106 -32.81 48.49 1.67
C LEU A 106 -32.07 49.84 1.83
N LYS A 107 -30.75 49.86 1.67
CA LYS A 107 -29.95 51.11 1.66
C LYS A 107 -30.30 52.02 0.48
N ASN A 108 -30.58 51.45 -0.69
CA ASN A 108 -30.98 52.20 -1.88
C ASN A 108 -32.42 52.75 -1.77
N GLU A 109 -33.35 51.98 -1.17
CA GLU A 109 -34.70 52.46 -0.89
C GLU A 109 -34.71 53.63 0.13
N GLY A 110 -33.80 53.62 1.11
CA GLY A 110 -33.62 54.71 2.05
C GLY A 110 -33.12 56.02 1.41
N THR A 111 -32.29 55.94 0.36
CA THR A 111 -31.78 57.11 -0.37
C THR A 111 -32.80 57.72 -1.34
N HIS A 112 -33.77 56.94 -1.83
CA HIS A 112 -34.86 57.45 -2.69
C HIS A 112 -35.94 58.25 -1.95
N LYS A 113 -35.95 58.29 -0.61
CA LYS A 113 -36.87 59.11 0.20
C LYS A 113 -36.35 60.50 0.58
N ALA A 114 -35.18 60.92 0.07
CA ALA A 114 -34.65 62.28 0.26
C ALA A 114 -34.91 63.15 -1.00
N PRO A 115 -35.60 64.30 -0.90
CA PRO A 115 -35.87 65.15 -2.06
C PRO A 115 -34.63 66.00 -2.38
N LEU A 116 -33.99 65.76 -3.53
CA LEU A 116 -32.91 66.62 -4.03
C LEU A 116 -33.37 67.45 -5.24
N LEU A 117 -33.44 68.75 -5.00
CA LEU A 117 -33.28 69.82 -5.99
C LEU A 117 -31.81 69.86 -6.47
N SER A 118 -31.63 70.33 -7.70
CA SER A 118 -30.38 70.86 -8.33
C SER A 118 -29.62 69.96 -9.33
N ALA A 119 -30.15 69.89 -10.56
CA ALA A 119 -29.54 70.31 -11.85
C ALA A 119 -28.18 69.67 -12.33
N PRO A 120 -27.73 69.91 -13.58
CA PRO A 120 -28.15 69.18 -14.78
C PRO A 120 -26.96 68.61 -15.60
N GLY A 121 -27.22 67.50 -16.31
CA GLY A 121 -26.57 67.22 -17.60
C GLY A 121 -25.32 66.33 -17.60
N ALA A 122 -25.53 65.04 -17.87
CA ALA A 122 -24.68 64.27 -18.78
C ALA A 122 -25.50 63.09 -19.33
N MET A 123 -25.87 63.20 -20.60
CA MET A 123 -26.43 62.12 -21.40
C MET A 123 -25.33 61.12 -21.74
N ILE A 124 -25.45 59.85 -21.33
CA ILE A 124 -24.93 58.70 -22.11
C ILE A 124 -25.91 57.52 -21.96
N SER A 125 -26.61 57.26 -23.06
CA SER A 125 -27.21 56.00 -23.56
C SER A 125 -27.59 54.88 -22.58
N THR A 126 -28.91 54.66 -22.40
CA THR A 126 -29.47 53.32 -22.17
C THR A 126 -30.89 53.20 -22.73
N LEU A 127 -31.00 52.71 -23.97
CA LEU A 127 -32.12 51.86 -24.44
C LEU A 127 -31.64 50.42 -24.13
N THR A 128 -32.39 49.43 -23.63
CA THR A 128 -33.80 49.06 -23.83
C THR A 128 -34.06 47.83 -22.96
N ARG A 129 -35.06 47.86 -22.06
CA ARG A 129 -36.19 46.90 -22.08
C ARG A 129 -37.26 47.32 -21.07
N LYS A 130 -38.44 47.62 -21.61
CA LYS A 130 -39.65 48.00 -20.93
C LYS A 130 -40.49 46.73 -20.70
N VAL A 131 -40.80 46.44 -19.45
CA VAL A 131 -41.86 45.50 -19.06
C VAL A 131 -43.17 46.30 -18.97
N VAL A 132 -44.21 45.81 -19.64
CA VAL A 132 -45.64 46.09 -19.39
C VAL A 132 -46.30 44.71 -19.52
N SER A 133 -46.73 44.10 -18.41
CA SER A 133 -48.14 43.91 -18.01
C SER A 133 -49.00 43.32 -19.16
N GLN A 134 -49.70 42.18 -19.04
CA GLN A 134 -50.73 41.87 -18.03
C GLN A 134 -51.26 40.41 -18.23
N LEU A 135 -51.96 39.85 -17.22
CA LEU A 135 -52.84 38.65 -17.25
C LEU A 135 -52.08 37.31 -17.36
N GLY A 136 -52.25 36.31 -16.50
CA GLY A 136 -53.35 35.93 -15.62
C GLY A 136 -53.57 34.42 -15.78
N GLN A 137 -53.08 33.62 -14.83
CA GLN A 137 -53.42 32.21 -14.53
C GLN A 137 -52.44 31.76 -13.42
N SER A 138 -52.88 31.69 -12.15
CA SER A 138 -53.22 30.43 -11.46
C SER A 138 -52.10 29.37 -11.65
N THR A 139 -51.30 29.02 -10.65
CA THR A 139 -51.74 28.17 -9.53
C THR A 139 -50.92 28.36 -8.26
N ASN A 140 -51.66 28.31 -7.16
CA ASN A 140 -51.24 28.21 -5.76
C ASN A 140 -50.75 26.78 -5.45
N SER A 141 -49.70 26.63 -4.64
CA SER A 141 -49.66 25.65 -3.54
C SER A 141 -48.40 25.80 -2.70
N ASN A 142 -48.59 26.38 -1.51
CA ASN A 142 -47.67 26.32 -0.39
C ASN A 142 -48.20 25.26 0.60
N VAL A 143 -47.31 24.37 1.02
CA VAL A 143 -47.08 23.87 2.40
C VAL A 143 -48.25 23.39 3.29
N HIS A 144 -48.07 22.11 3.69
CA HIS A 144 -48.28 21.42 4.98
C HIS A 144 -49.61 20.81 5.49
N HIS A 145 -49.35 19.61 6.02
CA HIS A 145 -49.91 18.90 7.20
C HIS A 145 -51.06 17.89 7.02
N ASN A 146 -50.63 16.62 6.99
CA ASN A 146 -50.76 15.61 8.05
C ASN A 146 -52.13 15.38 8.74
N VAL A 147 -52.45 14.08 8.80
CA VAL A 147 -53.25 13.32 9.78
C VAL A 147 -54.75 13.07 9.50
N GLU A 148 -55.02 11.76 9.48
CA GLU A 148 -56.22 11.01 9.91
C GLU A 148 -57.39 10.71 8.98
N ASN A 149 -57.72 9.40 9.05
CA ASN A 149 -59.03 8.77 8.91
C ASN A 149 -59.66 8.72 7.51
N VAL A 150 -60.44 7.70 7.13
CA VAL A 150 -60.75 6.34 7.58
C VAL A 150 -61.73 5.86 6.49
N GLU A 151 -61.72 4.56 6.18
CA GLU A 151 -62.81 3.87 5.46
C GLU A 151 -63.21 4.44 4.08
N ASP A 152 -62.78 3.77 3.02
CA ASP A 152 -63.81 3.14 2.19
C ASP A 152 -63.31 1.83 1.56
N SER A 153 -63.77 0.75 2.17
CA SER A 153 -63.77 -0.56 1.55
C SER A 153 -64.81 -0.54 0.44
N THR A 154 -64.45 -0.87 -0.79
CA THR A 154 -65.13 -1.93 -1.56
C THR A 154 -64.67 -1.99 -3.02
N LYS A 155 -64.32 -3.22 -3.44
CA LYS A 155 -64.21 -3.73 -4.82
C LYS A 155 -62.98 -3.20 -5.58
N LYS A 156 -61.93 -4.02 -5.74
CA LYS A 156 -62.00 -5.18 -6.63
C LYS A 156 -60.90 -6.18 -6.26
N SER A 157 -61.29 -7.31 -5.67
CA SER A 157 -60.43 -8.49 -5.61
C SER A 157 -60.39 -9.19 -6.97
N ASN A 158 -59.25 -9.85 -7.21
CA ASN A 158 -58.96 -10.97 -8.10
C ASN A 158 -57.86 -10.69 -9.12
N ARG A 159 -56.62 -10.80 -8.65
CA ARG A 159 -55.55 -11.61 -9.26
C ARG A 159 -54.43 -11.79 -8.22
N PRO A 160 -54.37 -12.93 -7.52
CA PRO A 160 -53.14 -13.37 -6.86
C PRO A 160 -52.40 -14.39 -7.75
N ILE A 161 -51.11 -14.58 -7.47
CA ILE A 161 -50.22 -15.73 -7.78
C ILE A 161 -48.95 -15.39 -8.58
N GLN A 162 -48.90 -14.35 -9.42
CA GLN A 162 -47.67 -14.10 -10.22
C GLN A 162 -46.58 -13.31 -9.47
N ASP A 163 -46.98 -12.26 -8.72
CA ASP A 163 -46.01 -11.31 -8.16
C ASP A 163 -45.25 -11.88 -6.94
N ASP A 164 -45.87 -12.78 -6.16
CA ASP A 164 -45.22 -13.45 -5.04
C ASP A 164 -44.20 -14.52 -5.50
N GLU A 165 -44.42 -15.12 -6.68
CA GLU A 165 -43.51 -16.12 -7.26
C GLU A 165 -42.25 -15.47 -7.83
N ASP A 166 -42.38 -14.29 -8.44
CA ASP A 166 -41.23 -13.55 -8.96
C ASP A 166 -40.41 -12.90 -7.84
N ILE A 167 -41.04 -12.39 -6.78
CA ILE A 167 -40.33 -11.89 -5.59
C ILE A 167 -39.63 -13.04 -4.85
N MET A 168 -40.29 -14.19 -4.68
CA MET A 168 -39.63 -15.37 -4.11
C MET A 168 -38.50 -15.87 -5.01
N LYS A 169 -38.65 -15.94 -6.34
CA LYS A 169 -37.54 -16.31 -7.25
C LYS A 169 -36.37 -15.32 -7.16
N THR A 170 -36.62 -14.03 -7.03
CA THR A 170 -35.55 -13.02 -6.97
C THR A 170 -34.75 -13.09 -5.66
N LEU A 171 -35.40 -13.48 -4.55
CA LEU A 171 -34.73 -13.66 -3.24
C LEU A 171 -34.14 -15.06 -3.06
N VAL A 172 -34.78 -16.08 -3.65
CA VAL A 172 -34.37 -17.48 -3.52
C VAL A 172 -33.25 -17.84 -4.51
N HIS A 173 -33.22 -17.26 -5.71
CA HIS A 173 -32.20 -17.60 -6.70
C HIS A 173 -30.76 -17.27 -6.26
N PRO A 174 -30.46 -16.13 -5.61
CA PRO A 174 -29.14 -15.88 -5.00
C PRO A 174 -28.81 -16.89 -3.92
N LEU A 175 -29.78 -17.28 -3.08
CA LEU A 175 -29.60 -18.27 -2.02
C LEU A 175 -29.41 -19.68 -2.60
N GLU A 176 -30.08 -20.04 -3.69
CA GLU A 176 -29.92 -21.32 -4.39
C GLU A 176 -28.55 -21.44 -5.06
N GLU A 177 -28.07 -20.37 -5.71
CA GLU A 177 -26.73 -20.32 -6.30
C GLU A 177 -25.65 -20.34 -5.20
N GLU A 178 -25.86 -19.66 -4.08
CA GLU A 178 -24.96 -19.73 -2.92
C GLU A 178 -24.94 -21.12 -2.28
N ILE A 179 -26.10 -21.76 -2.10
CA ILE A 179 -26.22 -23.15 -1.62
C ILE A 179 -25.57 -24.13 -2.60
N LYS A 180 -25.70 -23.90 -3.91
CA LYS A 180 -25.09 -24.74 -4.95
C LYS A 180 -23.57 -24.59 -4.96
N ALA A 181 -23.07 -23.36 -4.83
CA ALA A 181 -21.64 -23.08 -4.67
C ALA A 181 -21.09 -23.69 -3.37
N LEU A 182 -21.84 -23.64 -2.27
CA LEU A 182 -21.48 -24.27 -1.00
C LEU A 182 -21.50 -25.80 -1.09
N LYS A 183 -22.47 -26.40 -1.77
CA LYS A 183 -22.52 -27.86 -2.00
C LYS A 183 -21.36 -28.33 -2.89
N GLU A 184 -20.97 -27.55 -3.88
CA GLU A 184 -19.83 -27.87 -4.75
C GLU A 184 -18.49 -27.69 -4.02
N LYS A 185 -18.36 -26.64 -3.20
CA LYS A 185 -17.24 -26.50 -2.26
C LYS A 185 -17.19 -27.67 -1.28
N LEU A 186 -18.33 -28.09 -0.74
CA LEU A 186 -18.41 -29.24 0.18
C LEU A 186 -18.03 -30.55 -0.52
N ARG A 187 -18.47 -30.76 -1.77
CA ARG A 187 -18.08 -31.93 -2.57
C ARG A 187 -16.60 -31.94 -2.93
N THR A 188 -16.03 -30.78 -3.26
CA THR A 188 -14.60 -30.67 -3.57
C THR A 188 -13.75 -30.84 -2.32
N THR A 189 -14.18 -30.30 -1.17
CA THR A 189 -13.54 -30.59 0.13
C THR A 189 -13.67 -32.05 0.51
N ASP A 190 -14.84 -32.69 0.34
CA ASP A 190 -15.04 -34.11 0.64
C ASP A 190 -14.24 -35.03 -0.28
N SER A 191 -14.12 -34.66 -1.57
CA SER A 191 -13.30 -35.41 -2.54
C SER A 191 -11.82 -35.27 -2.23
N LEU A 192 -11.38 -34.09 -1.81
CA LEU A 192 -10.01 -33.84 -1.38
C LEU A 192 -9.72 -34.55 -0.05
N LEU A 193 -10.67 -34.55 0.89
CA LEU A 193 -10.57 -35.30 2.15
C LEU A 193 -10.46 -36.79 1.86
N ARG A 194 -11.30 -37.36 0.99
CA ARG A 194 -11.21 -38.77 0.57
C ARG A 194 -9.89 -39.09 -0.14
N TYR A 195 -9.36 -38.17 -0.95
CA TYR A 195 -8.06 -38.33 -1.60
C TYR A 195 -6.93 -38.40 -0.58
N TYR A 196 -6.90 -37.47 0.39
CA TYR A 196 -5.90 -37.49 1.46
C TYR A 196 -6.09 -38.68 2.41
N GLN A 197 -7.33 -39.05 2.73
CA GLN A 197 -7.65 -40.18 3.59
C GLN A 197 -7.27 -41.51 2.92
N ASN A 198 -7.47 -41.67 1.61
CA ASN A 198 -7.02 -42.85 0.86
C ASN A 198 -5.48 -42.90 0.71
N ASN A 199 -4.81 -41.77 0.51
CA ASN A 199 -3.34 -41.71 0.50
C ASN A 199 -2.74 -41.99 1.90
N GLU A 200 -3.38 -41.50 2.97
CA GLU A 200 -3.00 -41.84 4.34
C GLU A 200 -3.19 -43.34 4.62
N ILE A 201 -4.31 -43.94 4.21
CA ILE A 201 -4.58 -45.38 4.42
C ILE A 201 -3.59 -46.26 3.61
N SER A 202 -3.13 -45.80 2.44
CA SER A 202 -2.15 -46.53 1.62
C SER A 202 -0.72 -46.47 2.19
N ASN A 203 -0.34 -45.36 2.84
CA ASN A 203 0.96 -45.19 3.49
C ASN A 203 0.99 -45.65 4.97
N LYS A 204 -0.17 -45.75 5.63
CA LYS A 204 -0.28 -46.28 7.01
C LYS A 204 -0.15 -47.80 7.06
N LYS A 205 -0.62 -48.56 6.08
CA LYS A 205 -0.61 -50.04 6.12
C LYS A 205 0.76 -50.69 6.43
N PRO A 206 1.90 -50.23 5.88
CA PRO A 206 3.23 -50.76 6.24
C PRO A 206 3.72 -50.24 7.60
N SER A 207 3.49 -48.96 7.91
CA SER A 207 3.90 -48.32 9.17
C SER A 207 3.13 -48.86 10.38
N GLU A 208 1.82 -49.08 10.25
CA GLU A 208 0.92 -49.61 11.28
C GLU A 208 1.20 -51.10 11.55
N ALA A 209 1.63 -51.87 10.54
CA ALA A 209 2.13 -53.23 10.72
C ALA A 209 3.45 -53.28 11.50
N ILE A 210 4.40 -52.39 11.19
CA ILE A 210 5.70 -52.28 11.88
C ILE A 210 5.53 -51.75 13.32
N VAL A 211 4.64 -50.79 13.56
CA VAL A 211 4.32 -50.26 14.90
C VAL A 211 3.65 -51.32 15.78
N ASN A 212 2.69 -52.09 15.24
CA ASN A 212 2.06 -53.20 15.98
C ASN A 212 3.07 -54.33 16.33
N LEU A 213 4.09 -54.54 15.49
CA LEU A 213 5.23 -55.45 15.76
C LEU A 213 6.17 -54.91 16.86
N ILE A 214 6.28 -53.59 17.01
CA ILE A 214 7.12 -52.95 18.05
C ILE A 214 6.38 -52.85 19.39
N ASP A 215 5.09 -52.52 19.38
CA ASP A 215 4.32 -52.38 20.62
C ASP A 215 4.07 -53.73 21.30
N THR A 216 3.98 -54.82 20.52
CA THR A 216 3.99 -56.20 21.06
C THR A 216 5.32 -56.60 21.70
N SER A 217 6.44 -55.95 21.31
CA SER A 217 7.77 -56.14 21.92
C SER A 217 7.93 -55.37 23.24
N ASN A 218 7.27 -54.21 23.38
CA ASN A 218 7.34 -53.38 24.59
C ASN A 218 6.41 -53.89 25.71
N ASP A 219 5.29 -54.52 25.38
CA ASP A 219 4.36 -55.10 26.37
C ASP A 219 4.95 -56.33 27.11
N ALA A 220 6.04 -56.92 26.57
CA ALA A 220 6.77 -58.03 27.21
C ALA A 220 7.77 -57.57 28.29
N GLU A 221 8.27 -56.33 28.23
CA GLU A 221 9.30 -55.80 29.15
C GLU A 221 8.76 -55.35 30.54
N ILE A 222 7.44 -55.31 30.75
CA ILE A 222 6.83 -54.68 31.95
C ILE A 222 6.48 -55.67 33.08
N SER A 223 6.82 -56.96 32.96
CA SER A 223 6.48 -57.97 34.00
C SER A 223 7.69 -58.69 34.58
N GLN A 224 8.49 -58.00 35.41
CA GLN A 224 9.36 -58.66 36.39
C GLN A 224 9.33 -57.94 37.74
N GLU A 225 8.77 -58.60 38.76
CA GLU A 225 9.18 -58.43 40.15
C GLU A 225 9.67 -59.78 40.71
N ASP A 226 10.95 -59.74 41.10
CA ASP A 226 11.67 -60.45 42.16
C ASP A 226 11.90 -61.98 42.15
N GLY A 227 13.15 -62.33 41.82
CA GLY A 227 14.05 -62.97 42.79
C GLY A 227 14.48 -64.43 42.57
N SER A 228 15.39 -64.72 41.62
CA SER A 228 16.43 -65.80 41.73
C SER A 228 17.62 -65.55 40.76
N ASP A 229 18.53 -64.69 41.20
CA ASP A 229 19.30 -63.73 40.40
C ASP A 229 20.68 -64.19 39.86
N SER A 230 20.76 -65.35 39.18
CA SER A 230 21.99 -65.69 38.41
C SER A 230 21.86 -66.84 37.40
N ARG A 231 20.79 -67.64 37.48
CA ARG A 231 20.44 -68.65 36.45
C ARG A 231 19.31 -68.20 35.54
N LEU A 232 18.33 -67.47 36.08
CA LEU A 232 17.25 -66.84 35.30
C LEU A 232 17.81 -65.72 34.41
N GLN A 233 18.73 -64.89 34.89
CA GLN A 233 19.34 -63.84 34.04
C GLN A 233 20.15 -64.37 32.85
N LYS A 234 20.59 -65.64 32.86
CA LYS A 234 21.20 -66.29 31.68
C LYS A 234 20.17 -66.95 30.76
N GLN A 235 18.95 -67.15 31.24
CA GLN A 235 17.84 -67.75 30.50
C GLN A 235 16.91 -66.66 29.93
N ASP A 236 16.70 -65.57 30.66
CA ASP A 236 16.08 -64.32 30.24
C ASP A 236 16.94 -63.65 29.17
N ASN A 237 18.25 -63.44 29.39
CA ASN A 237 19.14 -62.99 28.32
C ASN A 237 19.12 -63.90 27.08
N LYS A 238 18.79 -65.18 27.22
CA LYS A 238 18.69 -66.10 26.08
C LYS A 238 17.32 -66.02 25.40
N GLN A 239 16.26 -65.77 26.17
CA GLN A 239 14.91 -65.57 25.70
C GLN A 239 14.78 -64.19 25.03
N ASP A 240 15.34 -63.14 25.60
CA ASP A 240 15.47 -61.80 25.04
C ASP A 240 16.28 -61.84 23.74
N ILE A 241 17.38 -62.59 23.68
CA ILE A 241 18.15 -62.80 22.44
C ILE A 241 17.33 -63.56 21.39
N ILE A 242 16.51 -64.54 21.78
CA ILE A 242 15.65 -65.30 20.85
C ILE A 242 14.49 -64.42 20.33
N GLU A 243 13.90 -63.59 21.18
CA GLU A 243 12.85 -62.64 20.80
C GLU A 243 13.40 -61.52 19.91
N VAL A 244 14.52 -60.92 20.27
CA VAL A 244 15.23 -59.93 19.43
C VAL A 244 15.64 -60.55 18.09
N GLN A 245 16.14 -61.80 18.09
CA GLN A 245 16.48 -62.49 16.84
C GLN A 245 15.25 -62.80 15.99
N ALA A 246 14.11 -63.18 16.59
CA ALA A 246 12.85 -63.39 15.88
C ALA A 246 12.29 -62.10 15.25
N ILE A 247 12.50 -60.95 15.90
CA ILE A 247 12.12 -59.62 15.39
C ILE A 247 13.03 -59.21 14.22
N ILE A 248 14.33 -59.51 14.30
CA ILE A 248 15.30 -59.27 13.23
C ILE A 248 15.02 -60.16 12.02
N ASP A 249 14.71 -61.44 12.24
CA ASP A 249 14.49 -62.42 11.18
C ASP A 249 13.16 -62.19 10.42
N THR A 250 12.21 -61.48 11.02
CA THR A 250 10.90 -61.15 10.40
C THR A 250 10.88 -59.82 9.66
N THR A 251 11.87 -58.95 9.86
CA THR A 251 11.86 -57.57 9.35
C THR A 251 13.13 -57.26 8.55
N ASP A 252 13.00 -57.08 7.24
CA ASP A 252 14.14 -56.80 6.35
C ASP A 252 14.78 -55.42 6.68
N PRO A 253 16.08 -55.36 7.06
CA PRO A 253 16.78 -54.12 7.37
C PRO A 253 16.81 -53.13 6.21
N GLU A 254 16.81 -53.59 4.94
CA GLU A 254 16.75 -52.67 3.80
C GLU A 254 15.42 -51.91 3.74
N VAL A 255 14.32 -52.55 4.14
CA VAL A 255 12.99 -51.95 4.14
C VAL A 255 12.92 -50.88 5.24
N LEU A 256 13.46 -51.17 6.43
CA LEU A 256 13.55 -50.19 7.53
C LEU A 256 14.40 -48.97 7.16
N VAL A 257 15.55 -49.17 6.50
CA VAL A 257 16.40 -48.04 6.05
C VAL A 257 15.68 -47.16 5.02
N LYS A 258 14.97 -47.78 4.07
CA LYS A 258 14.17 -47.03 3.07
C LYS A 258 13.06 -46.24 3.77
N GLU A 259 12.44 -46.83 4.77
CA GLU A 259 11.33 -46.23 5.50
C GLU A 259 11.78 -45.09 6.45
N VAL A 260 12.90 -45.25 7.15
CA VAL A 260 13.54 -44.18 7.94
C VAL A 260 13.88 -42.98 7.05
N LYS A 261 14.44 -43.21 5.86
CA LYS A 261 14.70 -42.14 4.88
C LYS A 261 13.43 -41.47 4.39
N ARG A 262 12.35 -42.25 4.19
CA ARG A 262 11.03 -41.72 3.80
C ARG A 262 10.45 -40.83 4.89
N LEU A 263 10.41 -41.30 6.14
CA LEU A 263 9.90 -40.52 7.28
C LEU A 263 10.73 -39.25 7.51
N GLN A 264 12.05 -39.32 7.37
CA GLN A 264 12.91 -38.15 7.48
C GLN A 264 12.60 -37.11 6.40
N ALA A 265 12.32 -37.54 5.16
CA ALA A 265 11.91 -36.64 4.08
C ALA A 265 10.54 -36.00 4.39
N GLU A 266 9.57 -36.79 4.83
CA GLU A 266 8.24 -36.26 5.20
C GLU A 266 8.29 -35.30 6.39
N LEU A 267 9.19 -35.53 7.36
CA LEU A 267 9.40 -34.63 8.49
C LEU A 267 9.98 -33.30 8.02
N ASN A 268 10.98 -33.35 7.13
CA ASN A 268 11.57 -32.14 6.55
C ASN A 268 10.53 -31.35 5.73
N ASP A 269 9.67 -32.03 4.98
CA ASP A 269 8.59 -31.39 4.23
C ASP A 269 7.55 -30.75 5.17
N ALA A 270 7.14 -31.42 6.25
CA ALA A 270 6.23 -30.86 7.24
C ALA A 270 6.82 -29.61 7.94
N GLN A 271 8.11 -29.66 8.31
CA GLN A 271 8.83 -28.52 8.88
C GLN A 271 8.96 -27.35 7.88
N SER A 272 9.17 -27.66 6.60
CA SER A 272 9.16 -26.67 5.52
C SER A 272 7.78 -26.01 5.40
N HIS A 273 6.69 -26.79 5.43
CA HIS A 273 5.33 -26.25 5.43
C HIS A 273 5.04 -25.32 6.61
N ILE A 274 5.49 -25.67 7.83
CA ILE A 274 5.38 -24.78 9.01
C ILE A 274 6.11 -23.46 8.74
N THR A 275 7.33 -23.52 8.23
CA THR A 275 8.15 -22.33 7.96
C THR A 275 7.50 -21.43 6.91
N VAL A 276 6.99 -22.02 5.82
CA VAL A 276 6.27 -21.29 4.77
C VAL A 276 5.00 -20.64 5.32
N CYS A 277 4.21 -21.34 6.14
CA CYS A 277 3.00 -20.75 6.75
C CYS A 277 3.34 -19.56 7.66
N LYS A 278 4.40 -19.67 8.47
CA LYS A 278 4.87 -18.56 9.33
C LYS A 278 5.35 -17.35 8.51
N LEU A 279 6.09 -17.57 7.43
CA LEU A 279 6.54 -16.48 6.54
C LEU A 279 5.37 -15.82 5.82
N ASN A 280 4.40 -16.60 5.33
CA ASN A 280 3.19 -16.06 4.72
C ASN A 280 2.36 -15.24 5.72
N LEU A 281 2.26 -15.69 6.98
CA LEU A 281 1.59 -14.94 8.05
C LEU A 281 2.27 -13.60 8.29
N GLU A 282 3.61 -13.60 8.38
CA GLU A 282 4.41 -12.39 8.55
C GLU A 282 4.20 -11.39 7.39
N GLU A 283 4.16 -11.90 6.16
CA GLU A 283 3.94 -11.09 4.96
C GLU A 283 2.53 -10.48 4.95
N GLU A 284 1.49 -11.27 5.25
CA GLU A 284 0.12 -10.78 5.36
C GLU A 284 -0.05 -9.76 6.49
N ARG A 285 0.59 -10.00 7.64
CA ARG A 285 0.59 -9.04 8.75
C ARG A 285 1.27 -7.72 8.36
N ARG A 286 2.34 -7.76 7.57
CA ARG A 286 2.98 -6.56 7.03
C ARG A 286 2.05 -5.80 6.10
N LYS A 287 1.39 -6.48 5.16
CA LYS A 287 0.42 -5.87 4.24
C LYS A 287 -0.73 -5.21 4.99
N TYR A 288 -1.32 -5.93 5.95
CA TYR A 288 -2.37 -5.40 6.84
C TYR A 288 -1.89 -4.13 7.56
N ASN A 289 -0.69 -4.17 8.18
CA ASN A 289 -0.16 -3.02 8.90
C ASN A 289 0.08 -1.80 8.00
N ASP A 290 0.55 -2.00 6.77
CA ASP A 290 0.76 -0.91 5.82
C ASP A 290 -0.57 -0.33 5.31
N GLU A 291 -1.58 -1.17 5.09
CA GLU A 291 -2.94 -0.73 4.75
C GLU A 291 -3.59 0.04 5.91
N VAL A 292 -3.50 -0.45 7.15
CA VAL A 292 -4.00 0.25 8.34
C VAL A 292 -3.34 1.62 8.50
N LYS A 293 -2.02 1.75 8.28
CA LYS A 293 -1.35 3.06 8.31
C LYS A 293 -1.88 4.00 7.23
N SER A 294 -2.08 3.48 6.02
CA SER A 294 -2.64 4.26 4.90
C SER A 294 -4.06 4.73 5.20
N LEU A 295 -4.93 3.82 5.64
CA LEU A 295 -6.31 4.10 6.03
C LEU A 295 -6.36 5.09 7.20
N THR A 296 -5.53 4.91 8.24
CA THR A 296 -5.45 5.83 9.38
C THR A 296 -5.03 7.24 8.95
N ARG A 297 -4.09 7.35 8.00
CA ARG A 297 -3.69 8.64 7.43
C ARG A 297 -4.85 9.31 6.71
N LEU A 298 -5.60 8.57 5.89
CA LEU A 298 -6.80 9.09 5.20
C LEU A 298 -7.88 9.53 6.19
N ILE A 299 -8.12 8.78 7.28
CA ILE A 299 -9.03 9.21 8.36
C ILE A 299 -8.57 10.54 8.94
N SER A 300 -7.28 10.66 9.30
CA SER A 300 -6.74 11.90 9.86
C SER A 300 -6.92 13.08 8.91
N GLU A 301 -6.53 12.93 7.64
CA GLU A 301 -6.67 13.98 6.62
C GLU A 301 -8.16 14.37 6.43
N SER A 302 -9.06 13.39 6.35
CA SER A 302 -10.52 13.62 6.23
C SER A 302 -11.12 14.31 7.47
N VAL A 303 -10.64 13.95 8.67
CA VAL A 303 -11.07 14.58 9.93
C VAL A 303 -10.56 16.02 10.02
N ASP A 304 -9.32 16.28 9.61
CA ASP A 304 -8.75 17.63 9.57
C ASP A 304 -9.52 18.53 8.59
N GLU A 305 -9.88 18.01 7.41
CA GLU A 305 -10.76 18.68 6.45
C GLU A 305 -12.15 18.95 7.05
N SER A 306 -12.77 17.94 7.68
CA SER A 306 -14.05 18.09 8.38
C SER A 306 -14.00 19.20 9.43
N ASN A 307 -12.94 19.24 10.25
CA ASN A 307 -12.74 20.26 11.26
C ASN A 307 -12.55 21.66 10.64
N HIS A 308 -11.84 21.74 9.51
CA HIS A 308 -11.68 22.97 8.76
C HIS A 308 -13.02 23.51 8.25
N TYR A 309 -13.83 22.69 7.58
CA TYR A 309 -15.16 23.07 7.11
C TYR A 309 -16.10 23.46 8.26
N ARG A 310 -16.07 22.72 9.39
CA ARG A 310 -16.83 23.05 10.59
C ARG A 310 -16.46 24.44 11.13
N SER A 311 -15.17 24.76 11.21
CA SER A 311 -14.73 26.09 11.65
C SER A 311 -15.16 27.20 10.69
N MET A 312 -15.11 26.96 9.37
CA MET A 312 -15.63 27.91 8.39
C MET A 312 -17.15 28.10 8.50
N LEU A 313 -17.90 27.04 8.79
CA LEU A 313 -19.34 27.09 9.02
C LEU A 313 -19.69 27.98 10.22
N GLU A 314 -18.96 27.84 11.32
CA GLU A 314 -19.14 28.67 12.53
C GLU A 314 -18.89 30.15 12.22
N GLU A 315 -17.85 30.48 11.46
CA GLU A 315 -17.59 31.86 11.05
C GLU A 315 -18.67 32.41 10.10
N GLN A 316 -19.15 31.60 9.14
CA GLN A 316 -20.26 32.00 8.26
C GLN A 316 -21.57 32.21 9.02
N GLN A 317 -21.84 31.40 10.06
CA GLN A 317 -22.99 31.61 10.95
C GLN A 317 -22.88 32.93 11.69
N ARG A 318 -21.71 33.26 12.23
CA ARG A 318 -21.45 34.55 12.92
C ARG A 318 -21.66 35.75 11.99
N VAL A 319 -21.23 35.65 10.72
CA VAL A 319 -21.47 36.69 9.71
C VAL A 319 -22.97 36.83 9.43
N ASN A 320 -23.67 35.71 9.28
CA ASN A 320 -25.11 35.69 9.02
C ASN A 320 -25.90 36.39 10.13
N GLU A 321 -25.63 36.05 11.40
CA GLU A 321 -26.23 36.71 12.57
C GLU A 321 -26.00 38.23 12.56
N LYS A 322 -24.81 38.68 12.13
CA LYS A 322 -24.50 40.10 12.01
C LYS A 322 -25.30 40.78 10.88
N LEU A 323 -25.38 40.16 9.71
CA LEU A 323 -26.14 40.70 8.57
C LEU A 323 -27.64 40.76 8.88
N GLU A 324 -28.19 39.71 9.51
CA GLU A 324 -29.58 39.70 9.99
C GLU A 324 -29.83 40.80 11.05
N GLY A 325 -28.86 41.05 11.93
CA GLY A 325 -28.87 42.17 12.86
C GLY A 325 -28.92 43.52 12.15
N ASP A 326 -28.05 43.74 11.16
CA ASP A 326 -28.00 44.97 10.37
C ASP A 326 -29.31 45.19 9.59
N ILE A 327 -29.91 44.14 9.01
CA ILE A 327 -31.22 44.21 8.34
C ILE A 327 -32.32 44.59 9.35
N SER A 328 -32.30 43.99 10.54
CA SER A 328 -33.26 44.29 11.60
C SER A 328 -33.18 45.75 12.05
N GLU A 329 -31.97 46.30 12.18
CA GLU A 329 -31.74 47.71 12.50
C GLU A 329 -32.21 48.65 11.38
N LEU A 330 -31.89 48.34 10.11
CA LEU A 330 -32.33 49.12 8.95
C LEU A 330 -33.85 49.12 8.78
N ARG A 331 -34.52 47.99 9.04
CA ARG A 331 -35.99 47.89 9.05
C ARG A 331 -36.61 48.62 10.24
N GLY A 332 -36.00 48.56 11.42
CA GLY A 332 -36.45 49.28 12.63
C GLY A 332 -36.34 50.80 12.51
N GLY A 333 -35.27 51.31 11.89
CA GLY A 333 -35.05 52.74 11.67
C GLY A 333 -36.01 53.38 10.66
N SER A 334 -36.68 52.59 9.81
CA SER A 334 -37.69 53.10 8.86
C SER A 334 -39.09 53.28 9.45
N HIS A 335 -39.37 52.77 10.66
CA HIS A 335 -40.74 52.72 11.19
C HIS A 335 -41.11 53.82 12.20
N GLU A 336 -40.22 54.76 12.52
CA GLU A 336 -40.56 55.97 13.29
C GLU A 336 -40.75 57.19 12.38
N THR A 337 -41.91 57.26 11.71
CA THR A 337 -42.48 58.55 11.29
C THR A 337 -44.01 58.51 11.37
N PRO A 338 -44.61 59.37 12.21
CA PRO A 338 -45.82 60.08 11.84
C PRO A 338 -45.60 61.59 11.90
N LEU A 339 -45.55 62.18 10.70
CA LEU A 339 -46.11 63.46 10.25
C LEU A 339 -46.37 64.63 11.25
N LEU A 340 -45.93 65.80 10.75
CA LEU A 340 -46.46 67.17 10.86
C LEU A 340 -45.86 68.13 11.92
N GLY A 341 -45.11 69.11 11.40
CA GLY A 341 -45.42 70.51 11.69
C GLY A 341 -44.36 71.35 12.39
N ALA A 342 -43.58 72.08 11.59
CA ALA A 342 -42.94 73.37 11.91
C ALA A 342 -41.63 73.35 12.74
N PRO A 343 -40.79 74.40 12.59
CA PRO A 343 -39.34 74.30 12.64
C PRO A 343 -38.74 74.78 13.97
N GLY A 344 -37.77 74.03 14.49
CA GLY A 344 -36.93 74.48 15.60
C GLY A 344 -36.45 73.33 16.46
N VAL A 345 -35.22 73.46 16.95
CA VAL A 345 -34.56 72.59 17.94
C VAL A 345 -33.84 71.37 17.35
N MET A 346 -32.68 71.64 16.74
CA MET A 346 -31.49 70.82 17.04
C MET A 346 -31.04 71.14 18.48
N ILE A 347 -30.63 70.10 19.22
CA ILE A 347 -29.87 70.02 20.49
C ILE A 347 -30.59 69.10 21.49
N SER A 348 -30.14 67.83 21.64
CA SER A 348 -30.15 67.10 22.93
C SER A 348 -29.64 65.63 22.93
N THR A 349 -28.87 65.15 21.95
CA THR A 349 -28.35 63.74 21.98
C THR A 349 -26.87 63.57 22.35
N PHE A 350 -26.17 64.63 22.80
CA PHE A 350 -24.78 64.54 23.28
C PHE A 350 -24.61 64.53 24.82
N ALA A 351 -25.70 64.46 25.60
CA ALA A 351 -25.68 64.65 27.06
C ALA A 351 -25.93 63.37 27.90
N ARG A 352 -25.67 62.16 27.39
CA ARG A 352 -25.79 60.92 28.19
C ARG A 352 -24.49 60.10 28.35
N LYS A 353 -23.36 60.56 27.80
CA LYS A 353 -22.08 59.83 27.89
C LYS A 353 -21.08 60.41 28.92
N MET A 354 -21.52 61.30 29.80
CA MET A 354 -20.71 61.99 30.81
C MET A 354 -21.37 61.99 32.21
N ALA A 355 -21.90 60.84 32.64
CA ALA A 355 -22.47 60.69 34.00
C ALA A 355 -22.26 59.27 34.58
N GLN A 356 -21.13 58.64 34.27
CA GLN A 356 -20.82 57.28 34.77
C GLN A 356 -19.36 57.14 35.25
N LEU A 357 -18.88 58.16 35.95
CA LEU A 357 -17.69 58.12 36.80
C LEU A 357 -18.00 58.94 38.05
N GLY A 358 -18.44 58.29 39.13
CA GLY A 358 -18.70 58.97 40.40
C GLY A 358 -19.58 58.21 41.40
N GLN A 359 -18.98 57.24 42.08
CA GLN A 359 -19.17 56.87 43.50
C GLN A 359 -20.56 56.46 44.06
N SER A 360 -20.61 55.18 44.48
CA SER A 360 -21.04 54.66 45.80
C SER A 360 -22.00 55.49 46.69
N ASP A 361 -23.18 54.96 47.00
CA ASP A 361 -23.45 54.22 48.25
C ASP A 361 -24.94 53.84 48.41
N SER A 362 -25.15 52.57 48.81
CA SER A 362 -26.17 52.04 49.74
C SER A 362 -27.61 52.59 49.71
N SER A 363 -28.56 51.81 49.16
CA SER A 363 -29.46 50.91 49.94
C SER A 363 -30.84 50.62 49.28
N SER A 364 -31.12 49.32 49.20
CA SER A 364 -32.43 48.65 49.15
C SER A 364 -33.32 48.69 47.90
N SER A 365 -33.28 47.53 47.23
CA SER A 365 -34.39 46.72 46.69
C SER A 365 -34.77 46.89 45.21
N SER A 366 -34.58 45.77 44.48
CA SER A 366 -35.21 45.37 43.20
C SER A 366 -34.48 45.55 41.85
N VAL A 367 -33.16 45.37 41.76
CA VAL A 367 -32.50 45.15 40.45
C VAL A 367 -31.37 44.12 40.57
N SER A 368 -31.62 42.87 40.18
CA SER A 368 -30.68 41.74 40.30
C SER A 368 -30.44 40.97 39.00
N HIS A 369 -30.56 41.59 37.82
CA HIS A 369 -30.20 40.92 36.54
C HIS A 369 -29.14 41.70 35.74
N ALA A 370 -29.22 43.02 35.63
CA ALA A 370 -28.37 43.74 34.66
C ALA A 370 -26.86 43.85 34.99
N ASN A 371 -26.43 43.61 36.22
CA ASN A 371 -24.99 43.61 36.57
C ASN A 371 -24.36 42.20 36.60
N SER A 372 -25.17 41.14 36.58
CA SER A 372 -24.66 39.76 36.36
C SER A 372 -24.17 39.65 34.93
N ASP A 373 -24.99 40.11 33.98
CA ASP A 373 -24.76 39.96 32.54
C ASP A 373 -23.44 40.59 32.08
N ASN A 374 -23.03 41.75 32.62
CA ASN A 374 -21.77 42.40 32.22
C ASN A 374 -20.52 41.74 32.85
N LEU A 375 -20.63 41.21 34.07
CA LEU A 375 -19.56 40.45 34.70
C LEU A 375 -19.42 39.06 34.06
N GLU A 376 -20.55 38.44 33.74
CA GLU A 376 -20.65 37.15 33.05
C GLU A 376 -20.11 37.27 31.62
N GLU A 377 -20.42 38.34 30.89
CA GLU A 377 -19.83 38.65 29.58
C GLU A 377 -18.32 38.92 29.68
N SER A 378 -17.85 39.64 30.71
CA SER A 378 -16.41 39.86 30.91
C SER A 378 -15.67 38.59 31.33
N MET A 379 -16.30 37.70 32.09
CA MET A 379 -15.74 36.39 32.45
C MET A 379 -15.75 35.45 31.24
N ARG A 380 -16.81 35.48 30.43
CA ARG A 380 -16.91 34.70 29.19
C ARG A 380 -15.85 35.14 28.19
N LYS A 381 -15.67 36.45 28.00
CA LYS A 381 -14.61 37.00 27.14
C LYS A 381 -13.20 36.67 27.64
N ALA A 382 -12.96 36.71 28.95
CA ALA A 382 -11.67 36.28 29.51
C ALA A 382 -11.45 34.78 29.36
N GLN A 383 -12.51 33.97 29.38
CA GLN A 383 -12.47 32.53 29.16
C GLN A 383 -12.27 32.17 27.68
N GLU A 384 -12.89 32.91 26.77
CA GLU A 384 -12.69 32.87 25.32
C GLU A 384 -11.26 33.28 24.95
N ASP A 385 -10.76 34.41 25.48
CA ASP A 385 -9.37 34.86 25.27
C ASP A 385 -8.36 33.83 25.79
N ALA A 386 -8.64 33.19 26.93
CA ALA A 386 -7.81 32.10 27.47
C ALA A 386 -7.86 30.82 26.62
N GLU A 387 -9.01 30.52 25.99
CA GLU A 387 -9.17 29.37 25.09
C GLU A 387 -8.49 29.61 23.74
N VAL A 388 -8.56 30.84 23.20
CA VAL A 388 -7.82 31.25 21.99
C VAL A 388 -6.32 31.16 22.25
N LEU A 389 -5.85 31.61 23.43
CA LEU A 389 -4.46 31.43 23.81
C LEU A 389 -4.08 29.96 23.95
N ARG A 390 -4.93 29.10 24.52
CA ARG A 390 -4.70 27.64 24.55
C ARG A 390 -4.64 27.04 23.15
N SER A 391 -5.52 27.45 22.25
CA SER A 391 -5.56 27.03 20.84
C SER A 391 -4.29 27.40 20.07
N LEU A 392 -3.59 28.48 20.43
CA LEU A 392 -2.33 28.87 19.81
C LEU A 392 -1.12 28.28 20.55
N VAL A 393 -1.15 28.25 21.88
CA VAL A 393 -0.03 27.83 22.71
C VAL A 393 0.15 26.32 22.71
N ILE A 394 -0.92 25.52 22.74
CA ILE A 394 -0.82 24.05 22.75
C ILE A 394 -0.13 23.53 21.47
N PRO A 395 -0.53 23.95 20.25
CA PRO A 395 0.19 23.54 19.03
C PRO A 395 1.64 24.01 19.03
N LEU A 396 1.94 25.22 19.52
CA LEU A 396 3.31 25.72 19.63
C LEU A 396 4.12 24.95 20.69
N GLU A 397 3.52 24.53 21.80
CA GLU A 397 4.15 23.70 22.82
C GLU A 397 4.44 22.29 22.30
N GLU A 398 3.53 21.72 21.50
CA GLU A 398 3.70 20.44 20.82
C GLU A 398 4.77 20.52 19.73
N GLU A 399 4.80 21.60 18.95
CA GLU A 399 5.85 21.87 17.95
C GLU A 399 7.21 22.06 18.62
N ILE A 400 7.29 22.81 19.74
CA ILE A 400 8.51 22.96 20.54
C ILE A 400 8.94 21.61 21.13
N LYS A 401 8.02 20.76 21.60
CA LYS A 401 8.34 19.40 22.08
C LYS A 401 8.87 18.53 20.94
N ALA A 402 8.23 18.55 19.78
CA ALA A 402 8.66 17.82 18.60
C ALA A 402 10.03 18.30 18.09
N LEU A 403 10.28 19.62 18.10
CA LEU A 403 11.57 20.21 17.74
C LEU A 403 12.66 19.88 18.76
N LYS A 404 12.36 19.88 20.05
CA LYS A 404 13.30 19.43 21.10
C LYS A 404 13.64 17.94 20.98
N GLU A 405 12.66 17.10 20.64
CA GLU A 405 12.88 15.67 20.42
C GLU A 405 13.70 15.44 19.14
N LYS A 406 13.38 16.14 18.04
CA LYS A 406 14.20 16.13 16.82
C LYS A 406 15.63 16.60 17.11
N LEU A 407 15.81 17.66 17.89
CA LEU A 407 17.14 18.12 18.30
C LEU A 407 17.87 17.07 19.13
N ARG A 408 17.20 16.39 20.06
CA ARG A 408 17.78 15.27 20.83
C ARG A 408 18.16 14.08 19.94
N THR A 409 17.32 13.70 18.99
CA THR A 409 17.64 12.61 18.05
C THR A 409 18.79 12.99 17.13
N ALA A 410 18.83 14.23 16.64
CA ALA A 410 19.94 14.77 15.86
C ALA A 410 21.24 14.85 16.68
N ASP A 411 21.18 15.31 17.93
CA ASP A 411 22.33 15.30 18.86
C ASP A 411 22.79 13.87 19.17
N SER A 412 21.86 12.93 19.33
CA SER A 412 22.19 11.52 19.59
C SER A 412 22.78 10.85 18.35
N GLN A 413 22.35 11.21 17.15
CA GLN A 413 22.96 10.78 15.88
C GLN A 413 24.33 11.42 15.69
N LEU A 414 24.47 12.73 15.96
CA LEU A 414 25.76 13.42 15.95
C LEU A 414 26.74 12.80 16.95
N ARG A 415 26.29 12.41 18.15
CA ARG A 415 27.14 11.68 19.09
C ARG A 415 27.55 10.31 18.59
N LYS A 416 26.65 9.58 17.92
CA LYS A 416 26.98 8.28 17.29
C LYS A 416 28.05 8.45 16.21
N TYR A 417 27.87 9.43 15.32
CA TYR A 417 28.86 9.77 14.31
C TYR A 417 30.16 10.31 14.91
N GLN A 418 30.12 11.07 16.01
CA GLN A 418 31.32 11.49 16.74
C GLN A 418 32.04 10.33 17.44
N SER A 419 31.32 9.30 17.90
CA SER A 419 31.94 8.08 18.44
C SER A 419 32.47 7.14 17.35
N GLU A 420 31.88 7.16 16.16
CA GLU A 420 32.36 6.41 14.98
C GLU A 420 33.54 7.12 14.30
N ASP A 421 33.52 8.46 14.19
CA ASP A 421 34.66 9.28 13.75
C ASP A 421 35.75 9.40 14.84
N GLY A 422 35.43 9.21 16.13
CA GLY A 422 36.39 9.24 17.23
C GLY A 422 37.52 8.20 17.08
N SER A 423 37.23 7.05 16.47
CA SER A 423 38.23 6.02 16.17
C SER A 423 39.16 6.39 15.02
N TYR A 424 38.77 7.34 14.16
CA TYR A 424 39.56 7.81 13.02
C TYR A 424 40.27 9.15 13.32
N VAL A 425 39.65 10.00 14.13
CA VAL A 425 40.18 11.29 14.61
C VAL A 425 41.30 11.10 15.63
N GLU A 426 41.22 10.12 16.54
CA GLU A 426 42.32 9.81 17.47
C GLU A 426 43.57 9.23 16.75
N MET A 427 43.37 8.66 15.55
CA MET A 427 44.43 8.20 14.66
C MET A 427 45.00 9.34 13.78
N LEU A 428 44.20 10.38 13.49
CA LEU A 428 44.61 11.57 12.72
C LEU A 428 45.27 12.66 13.60
N GLU A 429 44.87 12.83 14.86
CA GLU A 429 45.51 13.78 15.80
C GLU A 429 46.96 13.38 16.16
N LYS A 430 47.25 12.08 16.21
CA LYS A 430 48.63 11.58 16.35
C LYS A 430 49.49 11.77 15.11
N ASN A 431 48.89 12.03 13.95
CA ASN A 431 49.59 12.24 12.69
C ASN A 431 49.66 13.72 12.27
N LEU A 432 48.85 14.62 12.85
CA LEU A 432 48.94 16.08 12.64
C LEU A 432 49.90 16.78 13.62
N THR A 433 50.16 16.21 14.80
CA THR A 433 51.09 16.79 15.78
C THR A 433 52.57 16.77 15.35
N THR A 434 52.90 16.10 14.25
CA THR A 434 54.22 16.14 13.59
C THR A 434 54.31 17.14 12.42
N ALA A 435 53.19 17.77 12.01
CA ALA A 435 53.16 18.71 10.89
C ALA A 435 52.99 20.19 11.31
N GLU A 436 52.51 20.48 12.52
CA GLU A 436 52.23 21.85 12.99
C GLU A 436 53.42 22.59 13.63
N SER A 437 54.67 22.15 13.41
CA SER A 437 55.85 22.96 13.77
C SER A 437 56.32 23.91 12.67
N SER A 438 55.59 24.05 11.53
CA SER A 438 56.11 24.80 10.38
C SER A 438 55.22 25.89 9.77
N GLU A 439 54.02 26.18 10.28
CA GLU A 439 53.11 27.17 9.63
C GLU A 439 52.52 28.26 10.56
N LEU A 440 53.17 28.57 11.68
CA LEU A 440 52.77 29.68 12.56
C LEU A 440 53.51 31.01 12.29
N ALA A 441 54.05 31.21 11.09
CA ALA A 441 54.83 32.41 10.74
C ALA A 441 54.21 33.36 9.69
N ALA A 442 53.02 33.08 9.12
CA ALA A 442 52.61 33.79 7.90
C ALA A 442 51.24 34.52 7.89
N ASN A 443 50.45 34.58 8.98
CA ASN A 443 49.20 35.34 8.94
C ASN A 443 48.82 36.03 10.25
N ASN A 444 49.51 37.13 10.55
CA ASN A 444 49.10 38.07 11.59
C ASN A 444 49.07 39.53 11.10
N ASP A 445 48.80 39.76 9.81
CA ASP A 445 48.98 41.10 9.17
C ASP A 445 47.72 41.80 8.63
N LEU A 446 46.50 41.40 9.00
CA LEU A 446 45.28 42.09 8.51
C LEU A 446 44.34 42.66 9.58
N ARG A 447 44.81 42.88 10.82
CA ARG A 447 44.01 43.53 11.88
C ARG A 447 44.63 44.81 12.44
N ARG A 448 45.21 45.66 11.59
CA ARG A 448 45.78 46.96 12.01
C ARG A 448 45.27 48.24 11.34
N ASN A 449 44.33 48.19 10.39
CA ASN A 449 43.80 49.42 9.78
C ASN A 449 42.33 49.70 10.14
N SER A 450 42.11 50.24 11.35
CA SER A 450 40.92 51.03 11.66
C SER A 450 41.17 51.97 12.84
N LYS A 451 42.21 52.78 12.73
CA LYS A 451 42.39 54.06 13.46
C LYS A 451 43.21 54.91 12.51
N ASP A 452 42.57 55.92 11.91
CA ASP A 452 43.16 57.14 11.32
C ASP A 452 42.27 57.67 10.19
N VAL A 453 41.16 58.33 10.53
CA VAL A 453 40.69 59.53 9.79
C VAL A 453 40.02 60.44 10.81
N ALA A 454 40.81 60.94 11.74
CA ALA A 454 40.49 62.12 12.53
C ALA A 454 41.77 62.95 12.61
N ILE A 455 42.02 63.75 11.57
CA ILE A 455 42.83 64.97 11.53
C ILE A 455 42.69 65.48 10.09
N LEU A 456 42.00 66.61 9.93
CA LEU A 456 42.28 67.72 9.01
C LEU A 456 41.14 68.74 9.16
N SER A 457 41.01 69.27 10.37
CA SER A 457 40.33 70.53 10.65
C SER A 457 41.24 71.31 11.59
N SER A 458 42.20 72.03 11.01
CA SER A 458 42.88 73.18 11.60
C SER A 458 44.03 73.59 10.70
N GLN A 459 43.80 74.59 9.84
CA GLN A 459 44.77 75.64 9.49
C GLN A 459 44.13 76.61 8.51
N ASN A 460 43.49 77.64 9.07
CA ASN A 460 43.56 79.00 8.53
C ASN A 460 43.30 79.99 9.66
N LYS A 461 44.34 80.15 10.49
CA LYS A 461 44.53 81.33 11.34
C LYS A 461 45.20 82.37 10.46
N VAL A 462 44.42 83.37 10.03
CA VAL A 462 45.00 84.65 9.60
C VAL A 462 45.27 85.48 10.86
N PRO A 463 46.41 86.18 10.98
CA PRO A 463 46.91 86.69 12.25
C PRO A 463 46.21 88.00 12.65
N ASN A 464 45.60 88.02 13.85
CA ASN A 464 45.35 89.26 14.57
C ASN A 464 46.65 89.70 15.23
N SER A 465 47.32 90.67 14.61
CA SER A 465 48.41 91.43 15.23
C SER A 465 47.81 92.60 16.02
N PRO A 466 48.30 92.90 17.24
CA PRO A 466 47.69 93.86 18.14
C PRO A 466 48.17 95.28 17.83
N LEU A 467 47.28 96.11 17.26
CA LEU A 467 47.47 97.56 17.33
C LEU A 467 46.83 98.09 18.60
N LYS A 468 47.70 98.38 19.58
CA LYS A 468 47.42 99.30 20.67
C LYS A 468 46.94 100.63 20.09
N TYR A 469 45.77 101.09 20.52
CA TYR A 469 45.49 102.52 20.61
C TYR A 469 45.00 102.80 22.03
N ASN A 470 45.68 103.76 22.64
CA ASN A 470 45.40 104.29 23.96
C ASN A 470 43.99 104.88 24.00
N GLU A 471 43.32 104.69 25.13
CA GLU A 471 42.27 105.59 25.56
C GLU A 471 42.87 106.99 25.71
N ASP A 472 42.30 107.96 25.00
CA ASP A 472 42.25 109.35 25.45
C ASP A 472 41.09 110.08 24.71
N SER A 473 40.10 110.47 25.51
CA SER A 473 39.18 111.59 25.27
C SER A 473 38.01 111.46 24.24
N PRO A 474 36.86 112.11 24.52
CA PRO A 474 35.56 111.80 23.94
C PRO A 474 35.34 112.56 22.61
N GLY A 475 34.91 111.84 21.58
CA GLY A 475 34.68 112.41 20.25
C GLY A 475 33.52 111.72 19.54
N ASP A 476 32.36 112.34 19.69
CA ASP A 476 31.12 112.11 18.97
C ASP A 476 31.32 112.15 17.44
N LEU A 477 31.38 110.99 16.80
CA LEU A 477 31.04 110.82 15.37
C LEU A 477 30.08 109.65 15.23
N LYS A 478 28.87 109.89 15.73
CA LYS A 478 27.67 109.18 15.29
C LYS A 478 27.40 109.48 13.82
N THR A 479 27.83 108.59 12.93
CA THR A 479 27.02 108.08 11.82
C THR A 479 27.87 107.07 11.04
N LYS A 480 27.74 105.78 11.38
CA LYS A 480 28.08 104.74 10.41
C LYS A 480 27.30 105.08 9.14
N CYS A 481 28.01 105.28 8.03
CA CYS A 481 27.41 105.70 6.77
C CYS A 481 26.17 104.83 6.49
N ASN A 482 24.98 105.44 6.39
CA ASN A 482 23.72 104.71 6.21
C ASN A 482 23.75 103.81 4.97
N LEU A 483 24.52 104.20 3.95
CA LEU A 483 24.78 103.39 2.77
C LEU A 483 25.61 102.14 3.11
N CYS A 484 26.67 102.26 3.92
CA CYS A 484 27.50 101.13 4.37
C CYS A 484 26.74 100.18 5.31
N LEU A 485 25.88 100.70 6.20
CA LEU A 485 25.01 99.86 7.04
C LEU A 485 23.98 99.08 6.21
N ASN A 486 23.45 99.71 5.16
CA ASN A 486 22.52 99.06 4.25
C ASN A 486 23.24 97.97 3.42
N TYR A 487 24.44 98.24 2.91
CA TYR A 487 25.25 97.23 2.21
C TYR A 487 25.72 96.11 3.14
N GLU A 488 26.06 96.39 4.41
CA GLU A 488 26.39 95.38 5.41
C GLU A 488 25.16 94.50 5.72
N ALA A 489 23.98 95.12 5.92
CA ALA A 489 22.73 94.38 6.10
C ALA A 489 22.35 93.55 4.86
N GLN A 490 22.56 94.08 3.66
CA GLN A 490 22.33 93.36 2.41
C GLN A 490 23.32 92.20 2.24
N LEU A 491 24.60 92.39 2.56
CA LEU A 491 25.62 91.35 2.50
C LEU A 491 25.34 90.23 3.50
N VAL A 492 24.94 90.56 4.73
CA VAL A 492 24.53 89.57 5.74
C VAL A 492 23.27 88.83 5.30
N ASN A 493 22.31 89.51 4.67
CA ASN A 493 21.12 88.87 4.13
C ASN A 493 21.44 87.91 2.98
N GLU A 494 22.32 88.29 2.05
CA GLU A 494 22.79 87.41 0.98
C GLU A 494 23.65 86.25 1.51
N GLN A 495 24.48 86.47 2.53
CA GLN A 495 25.22 85.40 3.21
C GLN A 495 24.29 84.42 3.92
N LYS A 496 23.20 84.92 4.54
CA LYS A 496 22.17 84.08 5.15
C LYS A 496 21.43 83.25 4.10
N LYS A 497 21.01 83.86 2.99
CA LYS A 497 20.41 83.15 1.85
C LYS A 497 21.36 82.09 1.28
N TYR A 498 22.64 82.41 1.13
CA TYR A 498 23.65 81.44 0.69
C TYR A 498 23.79 80.29 1.68
N SER A 499 23.79 80.56 2.99
CA SER A 499 23.82 79.52 4.03
C SER A 499 22.56 78.63 4.01
N GLU A 500 21.38 79.22 3.78
CA GLU A 500 20.12 78.50 3.62
C GLU A 500 20.13 77.62 2.36
N LEU A 501 20.57 78.15 1.22
CA LEU A 501 20.74 77.40 -0.03
C LEU A 501 21.75 76.26 0.11
N CYS A 502 22.87 76.48 0.82
CA CYS A 502 23.83 75.41 1.12
C CYS A 502 23.21 74.29 1.97
N LYS A 503 22.33 74.62 2.93
CA LYS A 503 21.61 73.60 3.72
C LYS A 503 20.63 72.83 2.85
N GLU A 504 19.89 73.52 1.97
CA GLU A 504 18.97 72.88 1.03
C GLU A 504 19.71 71.97 0.05
N LEU A 505 20.84 72.39 -0.52
CA LEU A 505 21.70 71.56 -1.36
C LEU A 505 22.21 70.33 -0.60
N ALA A 506 22.65 70.49 0.66
CA ALA A 506 23.09 69.36 1.48
C ALA A 506 21.95 68.40 1.88
N MET A 507 20.68 68.86 1.91
CA MET A 507 19.51 68.00 2.06
C MET A 507 19.20 67.26 0.76
N LEU A 508 19.23 67.96 -0.38
CA LEU A 508 19.03 67.36 -1.70
C LEU A 508 20.08 66.30 -2.02
N ASP A 509 21.35 66.53 -1.66
CA ASP A 509 22.42 65.54 -1.83
C ASP A 509 22.19 64.29 -0.97
N ARG A 510 21.67 64.45 0.26
CA ARG A 510 21.29 63.32 1.11
C ARG A 510 20.12 62.55 0.51
N CYS A 511 19.05 63.24 0.09
CA CYS A 511 17.94 62.60 -0.60
C CYS A 511 18.37 61.86 -1.87
N ARG A 512 19.30 62.42 -2.64
CA ARG A 512 19.89 61.78 -3.83
C ARG A 512 20.68 60.52 -3.46
N GLN A 513 21.47 60.57 -2.38
CA GLN A 513 22.20 59.39 -1.89
C GLN A 513 21.25 58.29 -1.43
N ASP A 514 20.18 58.64 -0.70
CA ASP A 514 19.22 57.66 -0.20
C ASP A 514 18.39 57.06 -1.35
N LEU A 515 18.00 57.86 -2.34
CA LEU A 515 17.38 57.34 -3.57
C LEU A 515 18.31 56.39 -4.33
N ASN A 516 19.61 56.70 -4.41
CA ASN A 516 20.58 55.80 -5.05
C ASN A 516 20.75 54.49 -4.29
N LYS A 517 20.76 54.50 -2.95
CA LYS A 517 20.81 53.28 -2.13
C LYS A 517 19.54 52.44 -2.34
N GLU A 518 18.37 53.06 -2.32
CA GLU A 518 17.09 52.38 -2.56
C GLU A 518 17.05 51.77 -3.96
N MET A 519 17.52 52.48 -5.00
CA MET A 519 17.63 51.93 -6.35
C MET A 519 18.59 50.72 -6.42
N ALA A 520 19.71 50.77 -5.70
CA ALA A 520 20.63 49.64 -5.62
C ALA A 520 20.00 48.42 -4.91
N ILE A 521 19.32 48.64 -3.78
CA ILE A 521 18.62 47.57 -3.05
C ILE A 521 17.52 46.95 -3.91
N ARG A 522 16.72 47.78 -4.61
CA ARG A 522 15.68 47.28 -5.53
C ARG A 522 16.28 46.44 -6.65
N LYS A 523 17.39 46.88 -7.24
CA LYS A 523 18.10 46.14 -8.29
C LYS A 523 18.61 44.80 -7.76
N ASP A 524 19.22 44.78 -6.57
CA ASP A 524 19.71 43.55 -5.94
C ASP A 524 18.57 42.59 -5.58
N MET A 525 17.44 43.10 -5.09
CA MET A 525 16.24 42.30 -4.83
C MET A 525 15.65 41.72 -6.12
N GLU A 526 15.55 42.52 -7.18
CA GLU A 526 15.08 42.07 -8.49
C GLU A 526 16.02 41.01 -9.09
N GLN A 527 17.33 41.20 -8.96
CA GLN A 527 18.31 40.21 -9.39
C GLN A 527 18.14 38.89 -8.64
N LYS A 528 18.10 38.92 -7.30
CA LYS A 528 17.89 37.70 -6.49
C LYS A 528 16.56 37.03 -6.80
N TRP A 529 15.51 37.82 -7.03
CA TRP A 529 14.21 37.29 -7.41
C TRP A 529 14.27 36.58 -8.76
N ASN A 530 14.95 37.18 -9.75
CA ASN A 530 15.16 36.55 -11.06
C ASN A 530 16.05 35.31 -11.01
N GLU A 531 17.14 35.33 -10.23
CA GLU A 531 18.01 34.17 -10.00
C GLU A 531 17.24 33.01 -9.37
N ASN A 532 16.49 33.27 -8.30
CA ASN A 532 15.68 32.25 -7.62
C ASN A 532 14.56 31.72 -8.53
N LYS A 533 13.94 32.58 -9.34
CA LYS A 533 12.94 32.19 -10.34
C LYS A 533 13.54 31.26 -11.41
N GLU A 534 14.70 31.59 -11.96
CA GLU A 534 15.36 30.74 -12.96
C GLU A 534 15.89 29.44 -12.33
N GLU A 535 16.35 29.45 -11.08
CA GLU A 535 16.73 28.23 -10.35
C GLU A 535 15.53 27.31 -10.15
N HIS A 536 14.40 27.81 -9.64
CA HIS A 536 13.19 27.00 -9.51
C HIS A 536 12.69 26.48 -10.86
N LYS A 537 12.76 27.29 -11.91
CA LYS A 537 12.42 26.86 -13.26
C LYS A 537 13.35 25.75 -13.75
N ALA A 538 14.65 25.80 -13.44
CA ALA A 538 15.59 24.73 -13.75
C ALA A 538 15.32 23.46 -12.94
N GLN A 539 15.01 23.59 -11.64
CA GLN A 539 14.62 22.46 -10.78
C GLN A 539 13.34 21.77 -11.29
N VAL A 540 12.33 22.56 -11.68
CA VAL A 540 11.08 22.05 -12.23
C VAL A 540 11.32 21.31 -13.56
N THR A 541 12.13 21.87 -14.47
CA THR A 541 12.43 21.18 -15.73
C THR A 541 13.24 19.90 -15.51
N GLU A 542 14.17 19.88 -14.56
CA GLU A 542 14.91 18.67 -14.19
C GLU A 542 14.00 17.59 -13.61
N LEU A 543 13.11 17.96 -12.68
CA LEU A 543 12.12 17.05 -12.10
C LEU A 543 11.16 16.52 -13.17
N GLN A 544 10.70 17.37 -14.10
CA GLN A 544 9.87 16.96 -15.23
C GLN A 544 10.60 15.96 -16.14
N MET A 545 11.90 16.16 -16.41
CA MET A 545 12.70 15.21 -17.19
C MET A 545 12.87 13.87 -16.46
N LYS A 546 13.18 13.90 -15.15
CA LYS A 546 13.29 12.70 -14.31
C LYS A 546 11.96 11.93 -14.26
N PHE A 547 10.85 12.65 -14.09
CA PHE A 547 9.50 12.09 -14.11
C PHE A 547 9.23 11.40 -15.45
N LYS A 548 9.45 12.09 -16.57
CA LYS A 548 9.25 11.52 -17.92
C LYS A 548 10.10 10.28 -18.16
N LYS A 549 11.38 10.29 -17.75
CA LYS A 549 12.26 9.11 -17.85
C LYS A 549 11.76 7.94 -17.00
N SER A 550 11.27 8.22 -15.79
CA SER A 550 10.68 7.18 -14.93
C SER A 550 9.39 6.61 -15.52
N GLU A 551 8.57 7.45 -16.15
CA GLU A 551 7.34 7.05 -16.83
C GLU A 551 7.64 6.17 -18.05
N GLU A 552 8.61 6.55 -18.89
CA GLU A 552 9.06 5.74 -20.04
C GLU A 552 9.61 4.37 -19.60
N ALA A 553 10.38 4.33 -18.49
CA ALA A 553 10.87 3.08 -17.92
C ALA A 553 9.73 2.20 -17.39
N LEU A 554 8.73 2.79 -16.71
CA LEU A 554 7.54 2.07 -16.23
C LEU A 554 6.70 1.52 -17.39
N GLN A 555 6.51 2.30 -18.46
CA GLN A 555 5.79 1.85 -19.66
C GLN A 555 6.52 0.67 -20.35
N THR A 556 7.85 0.74 -20.44
CA THR A 556 8.67 -0.35 -20.99
C THR A 556 8.53 -1.61 -20.15
N LEU A 557 8.68 -1.49 -18.82
CA LEU A 557 8.54 -2.62 -17.89
C LEU A 557 7.13 -3.24 -17.96
N GLN A 558 6.08 -2.42 -18.07
CA GLN A 558 4.72 -2.91 -18.25
C GLN A 558 4.55 -3.68 -19.57
N SER A 559 5.16 -3.21 -20.67
CA SER A 559 5.15 -3.91 -21.96
C SER A 559 5.89 -5.26 -21.89
N ASP A 560 7.04 -5.28 -21.23
CA ASP A 560 7.84 -6.50 -21.06
C ASP A 560 7.12 -7.52 -20.19
N PHE A 561 6.50 -7.08 -19.09
CA PHE A 561 5.71 -7.94 -18.22
C PHE A 561 4.49 -8.53 -18.95
N LYS A 562 3.79 -7.73 -19.75
CA LYS A 562 2.69 -8.22 -20.60
C LYS A 562 3.19 -9.29 -21.57
N THR A 563 4.32 -9.02 -22.24
CA THR A 563 4.92 -9.97 -23.19
C THR A 563 5.33 -11.27 -22.50
N MET A 564 6.00 -11.20 -21.36
CA MET A 564 6.39 -12.36 -20.56
C MET A 564 5.19 -13.17 -20.09
N THR A 565 4.13 -12.50 -19.64
CA THR A 565 2.87 -13.14 -19.22
C THR A 565 2.21 -13.87 -20.39
N THR A 566 2.15 -13.26 -21.58
CA THR A 566 1.59 -13.92 -22.77
C THR A 566 2.43 -15.13 -23.18
N ASN A 567 3.76 -15.05 -23.09
CA ASN A 567 4.65 -16.16 -23.41
C ASN A 567 4.54 -17.30 -22.41
N ALA A 568 4.48 -17.00 -21.12
CA ALA A 568 4.25 -17.99 -20.06
C ALA A 568 2.89 -18.69 -20.24
N THR A 569 1.84 -17.92 -20.54
CA THR A 569 0.50 -18.46 -20.81
C THR A 569 0.49 -19.39 -22.02
N LYS A 570 1.16 -19.00 -23.12
CA LYS A 570 1.34 -19.87 -24.30
C LYS A 570 2.08 -21.16 -23.96
N LYS A 571 3.13 -21.09 -23.13
CA LYS A 571 3.89 -22.28 -22.72
C LYS A 571 3.05 -23.21 -21.86
N ILE A 572 2.24 -22.67 -20.95
CA ILE A 572 1.29 -23.44 -20.15
C ILE A 572 0.25 -24.12 -21.04
N GLU A 573 -0.29 -23.41 -22.03
CA GLU A 573 -1.27 -23.99 -22.96
C GLU A 573 -0.66 -25.14 -23.79
N MET A 574 0.55 -24.94 -24.32
CA MET A 574 1.26 -25.98 -25.06
C MET A 574 1.57 -27.21 -24.18
N LEU A 575 1.95 -27.01 -22.92
CA LEU A 575 2.16 -28.12 -21.97
C LEU A 575 0.84 -28.82 -21.60
N ARG A 576 -0.28 -28.09 -21.52
CA ARG A 576 -1.61 -28.69 -21.32
C ARG A 576 -2.00 -29.58 -22.49
N GLU A 577 -1.79 -29.11 -23.72
CA GLU A 577 -2.06 -29.87 -24.93
C GLU A 577 -1.20 -31.14 -25.01
N GLN A 578 0.11 -31.02 -24.73
CA GLN A 578 1.02 -32.16 -24.66
C GLN A 578 0.62 -33.19 -23.60
N ARG A 579 0.21 -32.73 -22.41
CA ARG A 579 -0.28 -33.61 -21.33
C ARG A 579 -1.56 -34.34 -21.74
N GLU A 580 -2.48 -33.64 -22.40
CA GLU A 580 -3.72 -34.25 -22.89
C GLU A 580 -3.45 -35.29 -23.99
N GLN A 581 -2.53 -35.01 -24.90
CA GLN A 581 -2.11 -35.98 -25.91
C GLN A 581 -1.50 -37.23 -25.27
N MET A 582 -0.56 -37.06 -24.33
CA MET A 582 0.03 -38.17 -23.58
C MET A 582 -1.03 -38.99 -22.83
N ARG A 583 -2.04 -38.35 -22.25
CA ARG A 583 -3.15 -39.02 -21.58
C ARG A 583 -3.95 -39.91 -22.54
N LYS A 584 -4.22 -39.43 -23.75
CA LYS A 584 -4.90 -40.21 -24.81
C LYS A 584 -4.06 -41.40 -25.25
N ASP A 585 -2.76 -41.19 -25.43
CA ASP A 585 -1.84 -42.25 -25.84
C ASP A 585 -1.75 -43.34 -24.76
N LEU A 586 -1.67 -42.96 -23.48
CA LEU A 586 -1.73 -43.89 -22.35
C LEU A 586 -3.05 -44.67 -22.32
N GLN A 587 -4.19 -44.00 -22.49
CA GLN A 587 -5.50 -44.68 -22.56
C GLN A 587 -5.58 -45.68 -23.72
N SER A 588 -4.98 -45.37 -24.87
CA SER A 588 -4.92 -46.28 -26.01
C SER A 588 -4.07 -47.50 -25.71
N LEU A 589 -2.92 -47.32 -25.05
CA LEU A 589 -2.05 -48.41 -24.62
C LEU A 589 -2.70 -49.29 -23.56
N ASP A 590 -3.42 -48.69 -22.61
CA ASP A 590 -4.19 -49.44 -21.62
C ASP A 590 -5.25 -50.32 -22.27
N LEU A 591 -6.00 -49.78 -23.24
CA LEU A 591 -6.99 -50.54 -24.01
C LEU A 591 -6.35 -51.68 -24.82
N GLU A 592 -5.19 -51.44 -25.43
CA GLU A 592 -4.44 -52.48 -26.15
C GLU A 592 -3.93 -53.56 -25.19
N ASN A 593 -3.43 -53.18 -24.02
CA ASN A 593 -3.03 -54.11 -22.97
C ASN A 593 -4.19 -54.95 -22.46
N GLU A 594 -5.35 -54.35 -22.17
CA GLU A 594 -6.57 -55.08 -21.80
C GLU A 594 -6.97 -56.08 -22.89
N LYS A 595 -6.87 -55.68 -24.16
CA LYS A 595 -7.15 -56.56 -25.30
C LYS A 595 -6.15 -57.72 -25.41
N LEU A 596 -4.86 -57.45 -25.19
CA LEU A 596 -3.81 -58.47 -25.23
C LEU A 596 -3.93 -59.44 -24.05
N VAL A 597 -4.14 -58.93 -22.84
CA VAL A 597 -4.40 -59.72 -21.64
C VAL A 597 -5.65 -60.57 -21.82
N GLY A 598 -6.72 -59.98 -22.37
CA GLY A 598 -7.94 -60.69 -22.72
C GLY A 598 -7.68 -61.86 -23.68
N LYS A 599 -6.93 -61.63 -24.78
CA LYS A 599 -6.54 -62.68 -25.73
C LYS A 599 -5.68 -63.77 -25.09
N HIS A 600 -4.71 -63.40 -24.25
CA HIS A 600 -3.87 -64.36 -23.53
C HIS A 600 -4.69 -65.20 -22.55
N ASN A 601 -5.63 -64.59 -21.84
CA ASN A 601 -6.50 -65.28 -20.92
C ASN A 601 -7.44 -66.24 -21.66
N THR A 602 -8.07 -65.80 -22.75
CA THR A 602 -8.92 -66.68 -23.57
C THR A 602 -8.13 -67.83 -24.17
N HIS A 603 -6.93 -67.56 -24.73
CA HIS A 603 -6.09 -68.62 -25.30
C HIS A 603 -5.58 -69.60 -24.23
N SER A 604 -5.22 -69.10 -23.04
CA SER A 604 -4.84 -69.95 -21.92
C SER A 604 -6.01 -70.80 -21.44
N GLN A 605 -7.23 -70.27 -21.44
CA GLN A 605 -8.43 -71.00 -21.05
C GLN A 605 -8.80 -72.06 -22.09
N GLU A 606 -8.72 -71.74 -23.39
CA GLU A 606 -8.87 -72.70 -24.48
C GLU A 606 -7.87 -73.86 -24.37
N LEU A 607 -6.61 -73.60 -23.99
CA LEU A 607 -5.59 -74.63 -23.77
C LEU A 607 -5.88 -75.50 -22.54
N GLN A 608 -6.46 -74.93 -21.48
CA GLN A 608 -6.86 -75.69 -20.28
C GLN A 608 -8.11 -76.54 -20.54
N ASP A 609 -9.07 -76.00 -21.31
CA ASP A 609 -10.31 -76.68 -21.68
C ASP A 609 -10.09 -77.71 -22.81
N ALA A 610 -8.94 -77.68 -23.48
CA ALA A 610 -8.57 -78.66 -24.48
C ALA A 610 -8.48 -80.05 -23.83
N PHE A 611 -9.44 -80.90 -24.18
CA PHE A 611 -9.49 -82.29 -23.76
C PHE A 611 -8.24 -83.03 -24.25
N ILE A 612 -7.42 -83.52 -23.31
CA ILE A 612 -6.24 -84.33 -23.61
C ILE A 612 -6.71 -85.75 -23.94
N ASP A 613 -6.93 -86.01 -25.23
CA ASP A 613 -7.25 -87.33 -25.74
C ASP A 613 -5.96 -88.16 -25.91
N LEU A 614 -5.62 -88.95 -24.89
CA LEU A 614 -4.51 -89.90 -24.98
C LEU A 614 -5.04 -91.23 -25.55
N PRO A 615 -4.52 -91.73 -26.70
CA PRO A 615 -5.01 -92.94 -27.34
C PRO A 615 -4.94 -94.16 -26.40
N ALA A 616 -6.05 -94.89 -26.28
CA ALA A 616 -6.13 -96.04 -25.38
C ALA A 616 -5.59 -97.34 -26.02
N ASN A 617 -5.46 -97.37 -27.36
CA ASN A 617 -4.95 -98.50 -28.12
C ASN A 617 -3.97 -98.08 -29.24
N VAL A 618 -3.21 -99.06 -29.74
CA VAL A 618 -2.15 -98.83 -30.74
C VAL A 618 -2.74 -98.46 -32.11
N GLU A 619 -3.92 -98.97 -32.45
CA GLU A 619 -4.63 -98.60 -33.69
C GLU A 619 -5.05 -97.12 -33.71
N GLU A 620 -5.65 -96.61 -32.63
CA GLU A 620 -6.02 -95.20 -32.45
C GLU A 620 -4.78 -94.28 -32.49
N LEU A 621 -3.65 -94.73 -31.92
CA LEU A 621 -2.40 -93.98 -32.00
C LEU A 621 -1.88 -93.87 -33.45
N GLN A 622 -1.97 -94.96 -34.22
CA GLN A 622 -1.56 -94.95 -35.63
C GLN A 622 -2.49 -94.08 -36.48
N GLU A 623 -3.80 -94.11 -36.23
CA GLU A 623 -4.78 -93.24 -36.88
C GLU A 623 -4.52 -91.76 -36.54
N MET A 624 -4.28 -91.44 -35.26
CA MET A 624 -3.92 -90.08 -34.83
C MET A 624 -2.61 -89.61 -35.46
N LEU A 625 -1.58 -90.45 -35.54
CA LEU A 625 -0.32 -90.11 -36.21
C LEU A 625 -0.50 -89.85 -37.72
N LEU A 626 -1.31 -90.65 -38.39
CA LEU A 626 -1.63 -90.46 -39.80
C LEU A 626 -2.38 -89.14 -40.00
N LYS A 627 -3.34 -88.84 -39.13
CA LYS A 627 -4.10 -87.59 -39.15
C LYS A 627 -3.23 -86.38 -38.88
N CYS A 628 -2.36 -86.42 -37.86
CA CYS A 628 -1.36 -85.37 -37.64
C CYS A 628 -0.43 -85.18 -38.84
N ARG A 629 -0.06 -86.26 -39.53
CA ARG A 629 0.78 -86.17 -40.73
C ARG A 629 0.03 -85.55 -41.90
N GLU A 630 -1.25 -85.89 -42.08
CA GLU A 630 -2.14 -85.27 -43.07
C GLU A 630 -2.38 -83.79 -42.78
N ASP A 631 -2.61 -83.43 -41.52
CA ASP A 631 -2.76 -82.03 -41.08
C ASP A 631 -1.49 -81.23 -41.31
N LEU A 632 -0.32 -81.83 -41.04
CA LEU A 632 0.98 -81.18 -41.26
C LEU A 632 1.29 -81.00 -42.75
N ILE A 633 0.90 -81.96 -43.59
CA ILE A 633 0.95 -81.81 -45.05
C ILE A 633 0.01 -80.68 -45.49
N THR A 634 -1.22 -80.64 -44.99
CA THR A 634 -2.22 -79.62 -45.32
C THR A 634 -1.75 -78.23 -44.90
N ALA A 635 -1.19 -78.09 -43.71
CA ALA A 635 -0.60 -76.84 -43.23
C ALA A 635 0.60 -76.40 -44.08
N ARG A 636 1.47 -77.34 -44.48
CA ARG A 636 2.60 -77.05 -45.39
C ARG A 636 2.13 -76.58 -46.76
N VAL A 637 1.15 -77.25 -47.36
CA VAL A 637 0.57 -76.85 -48.65
C VAL A 637 -0.12 -75.49 -48.52
N GLY A 638 -0.83 -75.24 -47.43
CA GLY A 638 -1.45 -73.94 -47.13
C GLY A 638 -0.43 -72.82 -46.97
N GLN A 639 0.67 -73.07 -46.27
CA GLN A 639 1.79 -72.13 -46.14
C GLN A 639 2.42 -71.83 -47.50
N GLU A 640 2.70 -72.86 -48.30
CA GLU A 640 3.32 -72.70 -49.63
C GLU A 640 2.40 -71.88 -50.56
N ALA A 641 1.08 -72.12 -50.53
CA ALA A 641 0.10 -71.32 -51.26
C ALA A 641 0.05 -69.86 -50.76
N ALA A 642 0.11 -69.64 -49.45
CA ALA A 642 0.16 -68.29 -48.86
C ALA A 642 1.45 -67.55 -49.21
N GLU A 643 2.60 -68.24 -49.22
CA GLU A 643 3.88 -67.67 -49.62
C GLU A 643 3.90 -67.30 -51.10
N VAL A 644 3.35 -68.15 -51.97
CA VAL A 644 3.21 -67.86 -53.41
C VAL A 644 2.32 -66.63 -53.63
N THR A 645 1.15 -66.56 -53.00
CA THR A 645 0.24 -65.40 -53.12
C THR A 645 0.85 -64.11 -52.55
N ALA A 646 1.56 -64.18 -51.43
CA ALA A 646 2.28 -63.04 -50.89
C ALA A 646 3.45 -62.61 -51.80
N ALA A 647 4.12 -63.55 -52.47
CA ALA A 647 5.17 -63.25 -53.44
C ALA A 647 4.59 -62.54 -54.68
N THR A 648 3.45 -63.00 -55.21
CA THR A 648 2.78 -62.33 -56.34
C THR A 648 2.33 -60.93 -55.97
N GLN A 649 1.69 -60.74 -54.80
CA GLN A 649 1.26 -59.41 -54.33
C GLN A 649 2.43 -58.44 -54.11
N ARG A 650 3.57 -58.92 -53.62
CA ARG A 650 4.78 -58.10 -53.49
C ARG A 650 5.30 -57.67 -54.87
N GLU A 651 5.29 -58.56 -55.85
CA GLU A 651 5.73 -58.24 -57.20
C GLU A 651 4.77 -57.25 -57.88
N GLU A 652 3.46 -57.44 -57.74
CA GLU A 652 2.44 -56.48 -58.18
C GLU A 652 2.66 -55.11 -57.53
N SER A 653 2.88 -55.06 -56.21
CA SER A 653 3.15 -53.81 -55.48
C SER A 653 4.41 -53.09 -55.99
N LYS A 654 5.49 -53.82 -56.28
CA LYS A 654 6.70 -53.24 -56.90
C LYS A 654 6.42 -52.70 -58.29
N MET A 655 5.63 -53.41 -59.10
CA MET A 655 5.22 -52.93 -60.43
C MET A 655 4.41 -51.64 -60.33
N TYR A 656 3.47 -51.53 -59.39
CA TYR A 656 2.73 -50.28 -59.16
C TYR A 656 3.62 -49.12 -58.70
N VAL A 657 4.56 -49.37 -57.79
CA VAL A 657 5.51 -48.34 -57.33
C VAL A 657 6.39 -47.85 -58.48
N THR A 658 6.97 -48.77 -59.26
CA THR A 658 7.79 -48.40 -60.42
C THR A 658 6.99 -47.64 -61.48
N GLN A 659 5.75 -48.05 -61.74
CA GLN A 659 4.84 -47.31 -62.62
C GLN A 659 4.59 -45.89 -62.11
N HIS A 660 4.20 -45.72 -60.86
CA HIS A 660 3.94 -44.41 -60.27
C HIS A 660 5.19 -43.51 -60.27
N ASP A 661 6.37 -44.07 -60.03
CA ASP A 661 7.64 -43.34 -60.13
C ASP A 661 7.94 -42.89 -61.57
N THR A 662 7.65 -43.73 -62.58
CA THR A 662 7.81 -43.33 -63.98
C THR A 662 6.83 -42.24 -64.39
N GLU A 663 5.57 -42.33 -63.94
CA GLU A 663 4.54 -41.31 -64.17
C GLU A 663 4.92 -39.99 -63.49
N ARG A 664 5.42 -40.04 -62.24
CA ARG A 664 5.90 -38.86 -61.51
C ARG A 664 7.11 -38.22 -62.17
N LYS A 665 8.06 -39.02 -62.67
CA LYS A 665 9.19 -38.51 -63.47
C LYS A 665 8.72 -37.86 -64.77
N SER A 666 7.77 -38.46 -65.49
CA SER A 666 7.18 -37.87 -66.69
C SER A 666 6.45 -36.55 -66.39
N TRP A 667 5.70 -36.48 -65.29
CA TRP A 667 5.01 -35.28 -64.86
C TRP A 667 5.99 -34.17 -64.47
N ASN A 668 7.03 -34.48 -63.69
CA ASN A 668 8.10 -33.53 -63.36
C ASN A 668 8.83 -33.02 -64.60
N GLN A 669 9.10 -33.89 -65.59
CA GLN A 669 9.70 -33.49 -66.87
C GLN A 669 8.80 -32.52 -67.64
N LYS A 670 7.49 -32.79 -67.71
CA LYS A 670 6.51 -31.90 -68.33
C LYS A 670 6.42 -30.55 -67.60
N GLN A 671 6.42 -30.56 -66.27
CA GLN A 671 6.39 -29.34 -65.47
C GLN A 671 7.68 -28.52 -65.65
N ALA A 672 8.84 -29.17 -65.68
CA ALA A 672 10.12 -28.52 -65.95
C ALA A 672 10.16 -27.93 -67.37
N ALA A 673 9.66 -28.66 -68.37
CA ALA A 673 9.55 -28.16 -69.74
C ALA A 673 8.62 -26.95 -69.83
N MET A 674 7.44 -27.00 -69.19
CA MET A 674 6.50 -25.88 -69.12
C MET A 674 7.10 -24.68 -68.38
N SER A 675 7.81 -24.90 -67.27
CA SER A 675 8.50 -23.83 -66.54
C SER A 675 9.59 -23.19 -67.39
N ALA A 676 10.36 -23.99 -68.15
CA ALA A 676 11.38 -23.47 -69.06
C ALA A 676 10.76 -22.66 -70.21
N GLU A 677 9.62 -23.10 -70.75
CA GLU A 677 8.88 -22.35 -71.78
C GLU A 677 8.32 -21.03 -71.23
N ILE A 678 7.77 -21.02 -70.02
CA ILE A 678 7.33 -19.79 -69.34
C ILE A 678 8.51 -18.83 -69.13
N SER A 679 9.66 -19.33 -68.66
CA SER A 679 10.87 -18.51 -68.49
C SER A 679 11.44 -17.99 -69.81
N ALA A 680 11.22 -18.68 -70.93
CA ALA A 680 11.63 -18.21 -72.25
C ALA A 680 10.68 -17.15 -72.84
N LEU A 681 9.46 -17.05 -72.33
CA LEU A 681 8.45 -16.07 -72.75
C LEU A 681 8.47 -14.76 -71.94
N GLN A 682 9.18 -14.73 -70.81
CA GLN A 682 9.48 -13.54 -70.01
C GLN A 682 10.80 -12.91 -70.45
#